data_AF-A0A2M7KKE3-F1
#
_entry.id   AF-A0A2M7KKE3-F1
#
_cell.length_a   1.000
_cell.length_b   1.000
_cell.length_c   1.000
_cell.angle_alpha   90.00
_cell.angle_beta   90.00
_cell.angle_gamma   90.00
#
_symmetry.space_group_name_H-M   'P 1'
#
loop_
_entity.id
_entity.type
_entity.pdbx_description
1 polymer ?
#
loop_
_entity_poly.entity_id
_entity_poly.type
_entity_poly.pdbx_seq_one_letter_code
_entity_poly.pdbx_strand_id
1 'polypeptide(L)'
;MPHALVLIALISCSVYSRLWAEQAADRQATPLASQFSWHAPDRGAKVAALIPGRRTPQLTPETLFADWTKAQVERWNKEHPPLPAAEAYQQYAATAPTDAELTADFPVHISPFGRPRGKGSEGPPTQHAVEKADQVLVSYCPFCGSESLSLAFDPKNPYGHATTNCCRTELYASEKDWPADYALKPTATAKFQHLDDTWVEVPCTLHRDRDGTEWELFLKTIFDHKRWLEEGCNRVRQYAQKFEETGDPVCAHKLAVILDKVADTYYGLPLAANNKLCAGKDGKPLTRDEWEAVPRPAIFEVSYLGAWSKRMPYSSPGWLNMMDEHLWVEPFARVRHHPAFKQVSQELYGDPEALDRKVMTKLLRELSLMFQSVFSQKLLHNYQEAIYLDLWMLGALLQDKVLLDFAGPCQELSMYNHTFQDGMNGEGAPNYMDMPGGYYYPVLKDPKGWLQYQPKFLEDNPFYWAASSEMHKVATVRGLELEFGDQHEPCFAPNFSSDPAQVRERERIGSRNWAGYGIGLIRVGGPGHRQEVGLDYTRATLHNAQDALSLECWVDGVPVMRKGGYSAWWSNAHLQWERPEYQALKQMGYPHEIVEGERAFDGWSWIWSHSPLCQNTVTVDETAPGRGWADNRGYGEVITFKGGEAAGEPGSGFQVLDVRDHYSWSRVGKEVSDFRRTLLGVEGPEGRPYVLDVLKLTGGQRHAIYNNGWGERVSDNLPGVSGKADDLTQVFFDGKLPEDTPDYRNYRQLRKIEKLAAPNKPWDLTWKADYAAYAPRDPNGKPFERPLPDGVGQV
;
A
#
# COMPACT_ATOMS: atom_id res chain seq x y z
N MET A 1 3.60 23.79 26.06
CA MET A 1 4.95 23.87 25.47
C MET A 1 4.87 23.87 23.94
N PRO A 2 4.63 25.02 23.27
CA PRO A 2 4.56 25.10 21.81
C PRO A 2 5.82 25.70 21.14
N HIS A 3 6.93 25.86 21.86
CA HIS A 3 8.13 26.56 21.36
C HIS A 3 9.27 25.66 20.87
N ALA A 4 9.12 24.32 20.88
CA ALA A 4 10.20 23.40 20.53
C ALA A 4 10.32 23.10 19.01
N LEU A 5 9.21 23.21 18.25
CA LEU A 5 9.17 22.86 16.81
C LEU A 5 9.80 23.93 15.90
N VAL A 6 9.90 25.18 16.36
CA VAL A 6 10.64 26.23 15.63
C VAL A 6 12.15 26.08 15.81
N LEU A 7 12.61 25.40 16.87
CA LEU A 7 14.04 25.32 17.20
C LEU A 7 14.79 24.29 16.35
N ILE A 8 14.17 23.18 15.94
CA ILE A 8 14.85 22.14 15.15
C ILE A 8 15.09 22.59 13.70
N ALA A 9 14.15 23.33 13.09
CA ALA A 9 14.36 23.95 11.77
C ALA A 9 15.41 25.09 11.82
N LEU A 10 15.53 25.79 12.95
CA LEU A 10 16.54 26.85 13.15
C LEU A 10 17.93 26.31 13.49
N ILE A 11 18.04 25.19 14.21
CA ILE A 11 19.34 24.59 14.59
C ILE A 11 20.02 23.98 13.35
N SER A 12 19.28 23.31 12.47
CA SER A 12 19.79 22.82 11.17
C SER A 12 20.31 23.96 10.28
N CYS A 13 19.65 25.12 10.30
CA CYS A 13 20.10 26.32 9.60
C CYS A 13 21.34 26.97 10.26
N SER A 14 21.52 26.85 11.58
CA SER A 14 22.66 27.44 12.30
C SER A 14 23.99 26.70 12.07
N VAL A 15 23.92 25.38 11.83
CA VAL A 15 25.11 24.55 11.57
C VAL A 15 25.58 24.70 10.12
N TYR A 16 24.65 24.78 9.16
CA TYR A 16 24.98 25.09 7.76
C TYR A 16 25.49 26.52 7.56
N SER A 17 24.99 27.49 8.34
CA SER A 17 25.45 28.89 8.27
C SER A 17 26.85 29.11 8.86
N ARG A 18 27.31 28.31 9.83
CA ARG A 18 28.72 28.36 10.29
C ARG A 18 29.69 27.79 9.28
N LEU A 19 29.34 26.67 8.62
CA LEU A 19 30.17 26.06 7.57
C LEU A 19 30.29 26.95 6.32
N TRP A 20 29.25 27.72 5.99
CA TRP A 20 29.31 28.73 4.93
C TRP A 20 30.02 30.02 5.35
N ALA A 21 29.89 30.45 6.61
CA ALA A 21 30.55 31.65 7.12
C ALA A 21 32.08 31.49 7.20
N GLU A 22 32.58 30.29 7.49
CA GLU A 22 34.03 30.01 7.47
C GLU A 22 34.61 29.94 6.04
N GLN A 23 33.79 29.64 5.02
CA GLN A 23 34.20 29.74 3.61
C GLN A 23 34.04 31.15 3.00
N ALA A 24 33.23 32.01 3.62
CA ALA A 24 32.96 33.37 3.13
C ALA A 24 33.97 34.43 3.60
N ALA A 25 34.83 34.11 4.57
CA ALA A 25 35.77 35.07 5.17
C ALA A 25 36.91 35.53 4.22
N ASP A 26 37.04 34.93 3.02
CA ASP A 26 38.18 35.14 2.13
C ASP A 26 37.84 35.82 0.78
N ARG A 27 36.70 36.51 0.67
CA ARG A 27 36.37 37.30 -0.53
C ARG A 27 35.97 38.73 -0.19
N GLN A 28 36.83 39.66 -0.60
CA GLN A 28 36.60 41.10 -0.53
C GLN A 28 35.23 41.48 -1.13
N ALA A 29 34.55 42.36 -0.40
CA ALA A 29 33.17 42.75 -0.62
C ALA A 29 32.95 43.45 -1.98
N THR A 30 32.01 42.91 -2.75
CA THR A 30 31.37 43.59 -3.90
C THR A 30 29.95 44.01 -3.49
N PRO A 31 29.39 45.14 -3.99
CA PRO A 31 28.11 45.71 -3.52
C PRO A 31 26.84 44.93 -3.90
N LEU A 32 26.95 43.67 -4.32
CA LEU A 32 25.83 42.83 -4.77
C LEU A 32 25.09 42.11 -3.63
N ALA A 33 25.54 42.28 -2.38
CA ALA A 33 24.98 41.57 -1.23
C ALA A 33 23.51 41.94 -0.90
N SER A 34 22.99 43.05 -1.41
CA SER A 34 21.57 43.45 -1.21
C SER A 34 20.59 42.77 -2.18
N GLN A 35 21.06 41.91 -3.08
CA GLN A 35 20.21 41.12 -4.00
C GLN A 35 20.05 39.65 -3.59
N PHE A 36 20.60 39.23 -2.45
CA PHE A 36 20.29 37.90 -1.91
C PHE A 36 18.90 37.91 -1.28
N SER A 37 18.01 37.05 -1.79
CA SER A 37 16.59 36.93 -1.44
C SER A 37 16.28 36.74 0.06
N TRP A 38 17.30 36.44 0.86
CA TRP A 38 17.15 36.11 2.28
C TRP A 38 16.83 37.31 3.18
N HIS A 39 17.18 38.54 2.78
CA HIS A 39 16.97 39.77 3.56
C HIS A 39 15.88 40.69 3.00
N ALA A 40 15.07 40.22 2.05
CA ALA A 40 14.01 41.02 1.47
C ALA A 40 12.95 41.38 2.55
N PRO A 41 12.52 42.66 2.65
CA PRO A 41 11.56 43.09 3.67
C PRO A 41 10.17 42.44 3.50
N ASP A 42 9.85 41.98 2.30
CA ASP A 42 8.63 41.23 1.98
C ASP A 42 8.78 39.71 2.16
N ARG A 43 9.97 39.21 2.56
CA ARG A 43 10.21 37.78 2.78
C ARG A 43 9.24 37.18 3.78
N GLY A 44 8.98 37.88 4.90
CA GLY A 44 8.04 37.40 5.90
C GLY A 44 6.64 37.19 5.32
N ALA A 45 6.18 38.11 4.48
CA ALA A 45 4.89 38.00 3.79
C ALA A 45 4.91 36.91 2.71
N LYS A 46 5.99 36.78 1.95
CA LYS A 46 6.18 35.74 0.92
C LYS A 46 6.22 34.34 1.53
N VAL A 47 7.02 34.13 2.59
CA VAL A 47 7.08 32.87 3.34
C VAL A 47 5.74 32.58 4.01
N ALA A 48 5.08 33.58 4.58
CA ALA A 48 3.74 33.41 5.15
C ALA A 48 2.69 33.04 4.10
N ALA A 49 2.82 33.53 2.86
CA ALA A 49 1.92 33.18 1.74
C ALA A 49 2.15 31.75 1.22
N LEU A 50 3.28 31.15 1.57
CA LEU A 50 3.64 29.76 1.26
C LEU A 50 3.32 28.79 2.41
N ILE A 51 2.70 29.25 3.52
CA ILE A 51 2.29 28.37 4.61
C ILE A 51 1.19 27.43 4.08
N PRO A 52 1.44 26.11 4.02
CA PRO A 52 0.46 25.13 3.55
C PRO A 52 -0.82 25.20 4.38
N GLY A 53 -1.96 25.00 3.72
CA GLY A 53 -3.27 25.03 4.38
C GLY A 53 -3.79 26.42 4.78
N ARG A 54 -3.02 27.50 4.55
CA ARG A 54 -3.53 28.88 4.73
C ARG A 54 -4.69 29.21 3.79
N ARG A 55 -4.74 28.55 2.63
CA ARG A 55 -5.83 28.68 1.64
C ARG A 55 -6.97 27.71 1.91
N THR A 56 -6.82 26.81 2.88
CA THR A 56 -7.87 25.86 3.23
C THR A 56 -9.08 26.61 3.76
N PRO A 57 -10.29 26.36 3.21
CA PRO A 57 -11.51 27.03 3.64
C PRO A 57 -11.73 26.89 5.14
N GLN A 58 -12.18 27.98 5.78
CA GLN A 58 -12.54 27.98 7.19
C GLN A 58 -14.01 27.59 7.34
N LEU A 59 -14.29 26.30 7.15
CA LEU A 59 -15.64 25.76 7.26
C LEU A 59 -15.97 25.46 8.71
N THR A 60 -17.25 25.67 9.05
CA THR A 60 -17.84 25.38 10.35
C THR A 60 -18.89 24.29 10.19
N PRO A 61 -19.35 23.67 11.29
CA PRO A 61 -20.45 22.71 11.21
C PRO A 61 -21.69 23.31 10.51
N GLU A 62 -21.98 24.58 10.76
CA GLU A 62 -23.14 25.29 10.23
C GLU A 62 -23.02 25.60 8.74
N THR A 63 -21.80 25.82 8.24
CA THR A 63 -21.57 26.23 6.85
C THR A 63 -21.15 25.10 5.93
N LEU A 64 -20.57 24.02 6.46
CA LEU A 64 -20.14 22.87 5.67
C LEU A 64 -21.36 22.25 4.97
N PHE A 65 -21.34 22.30 3.63
CA PHE A 65 -22.39 21.84 2.72
C PHE A 65 -23.80 22.45 2.87
N ALA A 66 -24.06 23.41 3.77
CA ALA A 66 -25.41 23.96 3.95
C ALA A 66 -26.04 24.50 2.64
N ASP A 67 -25.31 25.35 1.91
CA ASP A 67 -25.76 25.89 0.62
C ASP A 67 -25.85 24.81 -0.47
N TRP A 68 -24.93 23.84 -0.44
CA TRP A 68 -24.94 22.71 -1.37
C TRP A 68 -26.20 21.85 -1.15
N THR A 69 -26.52 21.48 0.09
CA THR A 69 -27.71 20.70 0.44
C THR A 69 -28.98 21.46 0.08
N LYS A 70 -29.02 22.78 0.32
CA LYS A 70 -30.13 23.63 -0.11
C LYS A 70 -30.33 23.58 -1.63
N ALA A 71 -29.25 23.69 -2.41
CA ALA A 71 -29.31 23.56 -3.86
C ALA A 71 -29.79 22.18 -4.33
N GLN A 72 -29.47 21.11 -3.59
CA GLN A 72 -30.00 19.76 -3.86
C GLN A 72 -31.52 19.69 -3.66
N VAL A 73 -32.03 20.23 -2.56
CA VAL A 73 -33.47 20.31 -2.27
C VAL A 73 -34.19 21.12 -3.35
N GLU A 74 -33.64 22.28 -3.72
CA GLU A 74 -34.20 23.12 -4.77
C GLU A 74 -34.19 22.43 -6.14
N ARG A 75 -33.14 21.67 -6.45
CA ARG A 75 -33.05 20.87 -7.68
C ARG A 75 -34.15 19.82 -7.72
N TRP A 76 -34.30 19.02 -6.66
CA TRP A 76 -35.32 17.99 -6.57
C TRP A 76 -36.74 18.56 -6.69
N ASN A 77 -37.00 19.66 -5.98
CA ASN A 77 -38.33 20.29 -5.92
C ASN A 77 -38.78 20.93 -7.24
N LYS A 78 -37.89 21.13 -8.21
CA LYS A 78 -38.27 21.59 -9.56
C LYS A 78 -39.06 20.54 -10.33
N GLU A 79 -38.75 19.27 -10.09
CA GLU A 79 -39.33 18.13 -10.82
C GLU A 79 -40.36 17.38 -9.97
N HIS A 80 -40.31 17.54 -8.65
CA HIS A 80 -41.16 16.84 -7.69
C HIS A 80 -41.80 17.85 -6.73
N PRO A 81 -43.13 18.04 -6.74
CA PRO A 81 -43.79 18.90 -5.78
C PRO A 81 -43.44 18.49 -4.33
N PRO A 82 -43.07 19.44 -3.46
CA PRO A 82 -42.73 19.12 -2.08
C PRO A 82 -43.96 18.60 -1.33
N LEU A 83 -43.79 17.48 -0.63
CA LEU A 83 -44.82 16.90 0.23
C LEU A 83 -44.77 17.49 1.65
N PRO A 84 -45.88 17.47 2.41
CA PRO A 84 -45.86 17.71 3.84
C PRO A 84 -44.88 16.76 4.55
N ALA A 85 -44.15 17.26 5.55
CA ALA A 85 -43.04 16.53 6.17
C ALA A 85 -43.43 15.14 6.73
N ALA A 86 -44.58 15.03 7.38
CA ALA A 86 -45.08 13.76 7.91
C ALA A 86 -45.45 12.76 6.81
N GLU A 87 -46.04 13.24 5.70
CA GLU A 87 -46.39 12.40 4.54
C GLU A 87 -45.12 11.91 3.84
N ALA A 88 -44.16 12.81 3.63
CA ALA A 88 -42.85 12.50 3.08
C ALA A 88 -42.13 11.42 3.91
N TYR A 89 -42.09 11.58 5.24
CA TYR A 89 -41.49 10.59 6.14
C TYR A 89 -42.12 9.20 5.99
N GLN A 90 -43.45 9.09 6.01
CA GLN A 90 -44.13 7.81 5.89
C GLN A 90 -43.84 7.14 4.53
N GLN A 91 -43.84 7.92 3.45
CA GLN A 91 -43.50 7.42 2.12
C GLN A 91 -42.05 6.94 2.04
N TYR A 92 -41.09 7.72 2.54
CA TYR A 92 -39.68 7.37 2.50
C TYR A 92 -39.37 6.16 3.39
N ALA A 93 -39.98 6.09 4.57
CA ALA A 93 -39.89 4.96 5.48
C ALA A 93 -40.40 3.65 4.84
N ALA A 94 -41.48 3.73 4.07
CA ALA A 94 -42.06 2.60 3.33
C ALA A 94 -41.37 2.28 1.99
N THR A 95 -40.50 3.17 1.50
CA THR A 95 -39.76 2.93 0.25
C THR A 95 -38.70 1.84 0.48
N ALA A 96 -38.72 0.79 -0.35
CA ALA A 96 -37.83 -0.35 -0.20
C ALA A 96 -36.34 0.00 -0.43
N PRO A 97 -35.41 -0.54 0.38
CA PRO A 97 -35.67 -1.26 1.62
C PRO A 97 -36.29 -0.32 2.67
N THR A 98 -37.35 -0.78 3.32
CA THR A 98 -38.06 -0.05 4.38
C THR A 98 -37.11 0.22 5.55
N ASP A 99 -37.43 1.21 6.38
CA ASP A 99 -36.61 1.52 7.56
C ASP A 99 -36.50 0.32 8.52
N ALA A 100 -37.57 -0.46 8.63
CA ALA A 100 -37.59 -1.69 9.41
C ALA A 100 -36.65 -2.75 8.80
N GLU A 101 -36.66 -2.94 7.47
CA GLU A 101 -35.74 -3.87 6.80
C GLU A 101 -34.28 -3.44 6.93
N LEU A 102 -34.00 -2.13 6.87
CA LEU A 102 -32.64 -1.58 7.03
C LEU A 102 -32.08 -1.76 8.44
N THR A 103 -32.94 -1.69 9.45
CA THR A 103 -32.52 -1.74 10.86
C THR A 103 -32.71 -3.11 11.51
N ALA A 104 -33.41 -4.03 10.84
CA ALA A 104 -33.58 -5.40 11.30
C ALA A 104 -32.23 -6.13 11.41
N ASP A 105 -32.01 -6.77 12.55
CA ASP A 105 -30.79 -7.52 12.86
C ASP A 105 -29.50 -6.70 12.66
N PHE A 106 -29.55 -5.38 12.87
CA PHE A 106 -28.38 -4.53 12.71
C PHE A 106 -27.27 -4.98 13.69
N PRO A 107 -26.01 -5.15 13.22
CA PRO A 107 -24.94 -5.71 14.03
C PRO A 107 -24.65 -4.92 15.29
N VAL A 108 -24.52 -5.62 16.42
CA VAL A 108 -24.06 -5.07 17.70
C VAL A 108 -22.61 -5.48 17.97
N HIS A 109 -22.19 -6.68 17.54
CA HIS A 109 -20.86 -7.21 17.80
C HIS A 109 -20.32 -7.93 16.56
N ILE A 110 -19.12 -7.54 16.11
CA ILE A 110 -18.54 -7.95 14.81
C ILE A 110 -17.17 -8.63 14.92
N SER A 111 -16.63 -8.81 16.13
CA SER A 111 -15.35 -9.50 16.38
C SER A 111 -15.20 -9.89 17.85
N PRO A 112 -14.55 -11.03 18.17
CA PRO A 112 -13.79 -11.92 17.27
C PRO A 112 -14.65 -12.99 16.59
N PHE A 113 -14.11 -13.67 15.58
CA PHE A 113 -14.72 -14.84 14.93
C PHE A 113 -14.41 -16.15 15.64
N GLY A 114 -13.31 -16.19 16.39
CA GLY A 114 -13.00 -17.29 17.28
C GLY A 114 -11.83 -16.96 18.19
N ARG A 115 -11.68 -17.72 19.28
CA ARG A 115 -10.50 -17.65 20.16
C ARG A 115 -10.27 -18.98 20.88
N PRO A 116 -9.03 -19.30 21.28
CA PRO A 116 -8.77 -20.48 22.10
C PRO A 116 -9.40 -20.29 23.49
N ARG A 117 -9.96 -21.36 24.05
CA ARG A 117 -10.60 -21.31 25.37
C ARG A 117 -9.56 -21.28 26.49
N GLY A 118 -9.61 -20.26 27.36
CA GLY A 118 -8.74 -20.11 28.52
C GLY A 118 -9.33 -20.71 29.81
N LYS A 119 -8.67 -21.75 30.36
CA LYS A 119 -8.87 -22.48 31.64
C LYS A 119 -10.31 -22.75 32.11
N GLY A 120 -10.86 -23.84 31.55
CA GLY A 120 -11.76 -24.80 32.21
C GLY A 120 -11.34 -26.27 31.97
N SER A 121 -10.27 -26.49 31.21
CA SER A 121 -9.62 -27.79 30.97
C SER A 121 -8.11 -27.58 31.00
N GLU A 122 -7.43 -28.33 31.86
CA GLU A 122 -6.00 -28.42 32.19
C GLU A 122 -4.97 -27.65 31.32
N GLY A 123 -4.77 -26.34 31.58
CA GLY A 123 -3.58 -25.59 31.16
C GLY A 123 -3.86 -24.24 30.47
N PRO A 124 -2.90 -23.29 30.43
CA PRO A 124 -2.95 -22.19 29.47
C PRO A 124 -2.83 -22.74 28.04
N PRO A 125 -3.38 -22.06 27.01
CA PRO A 125 -3.21 -22.48 25.62
C PRO A 125 -1.74 -22.62 25.25
N THR A 126 -1.41 -23.58 24.38
CA THR A 126 -0.04 -23.72 23.86
C THR A 126 0.35 -22.49 23.05
N GLN A 127 1.66 -22.21 22.94
CA GLN A 127 2.16 -21.08 22.15
C GLN A 127 1.62 -21.10 20.71
N HIS A 128 1.59 -22.27 20.07
CA HIS A 128 1.03 -22.47 18.73
C HIS A 128 -0.47 -22.14 18.63
N ALA A 129 -1.26 -22.45 19.66
CA ALA A 129 -2.68 -22.12 19.71
C ALA A 129 -2.90 -20.59 19.84
N VAL A 130 -2.03 -19.91 20.59
CA VAL A 130 -2.05 -18.44 20.71
C VAL A 130 -1.67 -17.80 19.37
N GLU A 131 -0.70 -18.36 18.65
CA GLU A 131 -0.28 -17.89 17.31
C GLU A 131 -1.41 -18.06 16.27
N LYS A 132 -2.17 -19.16 16.33
CA LYS A 132 -3.33 -19.41 15.45
C LYS A 132 -4.58 -18.60 15.81
N ALA A 133 -4.68 -18.04 17.02
CA ALA A 133 -5.86 -17.31 17.46
C ALA A 133 -6.19 -16.11 16.56
N ASP A 134 -5.15 -15.47 16.03
CA ASP A 134 -5.27 -14.30 15.15
C ASP A 134 -5.81 -14.64 13.77
N GLN A 135 -5.73 -15.92 13.41
CA GLN A 135 -6.03 -16.43 12.07
C GLN A 135 -7.34 -17.24 12.03
N VAL A 136 -7.89 -17.62 13.18
CA VAL A 136 -9.05 -18.53 13.24
C VAL A 136 -10.27 -17.93 12.56
N LEU A 137 -10.85 -18.68 11.62
CA LEU A 137 -11.94 -18.27 10.75
C LEU A 137 -11.65 -17.04 9.86
N VAL A 138 -10.39 -16.58 9.82
CA VAL A 138 -9.88 -15.57 8.88
C VAL A 138 -9.09 -16.26 7.76
N SER A 139 -8.03 -16.97 8.13
CA SER A 139 -7.17 -17.78 7.23
C SER A 139 -6.96 -19.21 7.75
N TYR A 140 -7.19 -19.47 9.03
CA TYR A 140 -7.12 -20.79 9.64
C TYR A 140 -8.52 -21.41 9.80
N CYS A 141 -8.68 -22.65 9.32
CA CYS A 141 -9.91 -23.43 9.46
C CYS A 141 -9.79 -24.44 10.62
N PRO A 142 -10.51 -24.28 11.74
CA PRO A 142 -10.47 -25.21 12.86
C PRO A 142 -11.15 -26.57 12.57
N PHE A 143 -11.90 -26.68 11.46
CA PHE A 143 -12.61 -27.90 11.08
C PHE A 143 -11.71 -28.92 10.37
N CYS A 144 -10.80 -28.44 9.51
CA CYS A 144 -9.90 -29.31 8.74
C CYS A 144 -8.40 -28.99 8.90
N GLY A 145 -8.06 -27.93 9.64
CA GLY A 145 -6.68 -27.49 9.88
C GLY A 145 -6.06 -26.69 8.73
N SER A 146 -6.84 -26.22 7.76
CA SER A 146 -6.33 -25.46 6.60
C SER A 146 -5.86 -24.06 6.99
N GLU A 147 -4.68 -23.64 6.55
CA GLU A 147 -4.13 -22.27 6.71
C GLU A 147 -4.41 -21.36 5.50
N SER A 148 -5.43 -21.71 4.73
CA SER A 148 -5.88 -21.08 3.48
C SER A 148 -7.40 -20.96 3.41
N LEU A 149 -8.03 -20.85 4.57
CA LEU A 149 -9.47 -20.68 4.68
C LEU A 149 -9.91 -19.42 3.94
N SER A 150 -11.01 -19.55 3.21
CA SER A 150 -11.87 -18.45 2.80
C SER A 150 -13.33 -18.90 2.87
N LEU A 151 -14.24 -17.93 2.88
CA LEU A 151 -15.68 -18.16 3.01
C LEU A 151 -16.39 -17.78 1.72
N ALA A 152 -17.29 -18.66 1.27
CA ALA A 152 -18.24 -18.38 0.20
C ALA A 152 -19.63 -18.19 0.82
N PHE A 153 -20.12 -16.95 0.86
CA PHE A 153 -21.47 -16.64 1.34
C PHE A 153 -22.51 -17.01 0.28
N ASP A 154 -23.65 -17.57 0.70
CA ASP A 154 -24.75 -17.89 -0.22
C ASP A 154 -25.34 -16.60 -0.79
N PRO A 155 -25.31 -16.37 -2.13
CA PRO A 155 -25.91 -15.17 -2.72
C PRO A 155 -27.40 -15.00 -2.43
N LYS A 156 -28.13 -16.08 -2.12
CA LYS A 156 -29.57 -16.05 -1.78
C LYS A 156 -29.83 -15.80 -0.29
N ASN A 157 -28.88 -16.13 0.58
CA ASN A 157 -28.96 -15.89 2.01
C ASN A 157 -27.60 -15.42 2.57
N PRO A 158 -27.09 -14.26 2.10
CA PRO A 158 -25.70 -13.84 2.35
C PRO A 158 -25.40 -13.54 3.82
N TYR A 159 -26.44 -13.33 4.62
CA TYR A 159 -26.34 -13.03 6.05
C TYR A 159 -26.76 -14.20 6.96
N GLY A 160 -27.13 -15.35 6.37
CA GLY A 160 -27.62 -16.51 7.10
C GLY A 160 -26.84 -17.79 6.82
N HIS A 161 -26.17 -17.91 5.67
CA HIS A 161 -25.48 -19.13 5.25
C HIS A 161 -24.17 -18.84 4.50
N ALA A 162 -23.12 -19.59 4.83
CA ALA A 162 -21.83 -19.57 4.15
C ALA A 162 -21.16 -20.95 4.19
N THR A 163 -20.26 -21.19 3.25
CA THR A 163 -19.52 -22.45 3.14
C THR A 163 -18.01 -22.17 3.16
N THR A 164 -17.24 -22.95 3.92
CA THR A 164 -15.78 -22.87 3.87
C THR A 164 -15.26 -23.39 2.52
N ASN A 165 -14.29 -22.72 1.90
CA ASN A 165 -13.67 -23.17 0.66
C ASN A 165 -12.93 -24.52 0.79
N CYS A 166 -12.24 -24.73 1.90
CA CYS A 166 -11.24 -25.79 2.08
C CYS A 166 -11.83 -27.16 2.40
N CYS A 167 -12.89 -27.22 3.20
CA CYS A 167 -13.52 -28.48 3.62
C CYS A 167 -15.03 -28.52 3.42
N ARG A 168 -15.60 -27.50 2.76
CA ARG A 168 -17.04 -27.40 2.47
C ARG A 168 -17.92 -27.50 3.73
N THR A 169 -17.40 -27.10 4.88
CA THR A 169 -18.20 -26.99 6.11
C THR A 169 -19.23 -25.88 5.94
N GLU A 170 -20.49 -26.22 6.23
CA GLU A 170 -21.61 -25.29 6.18
C GLU A 170 -21.74 -24.52 7.50
N LEU A 171 -21.85 -23.20 7.40
CA LEU A 171 -21.94 -22.27 8.52
C LEU A 171 -23.28 -21.53 8.44
N TYR A 172 -23.98 -21.45 9.57
CA TYR A 172 -25.28 -20.78 9.64
C TYR A 172 -25.32 -19.75 10.77
N ALA A 173 -25.93 -18.59 10.49
CA ALA A 173 -25.99 -17.47 11.43
C ALA A 173 -27.07 -17.64 12.52
N SER A 174 -28.16 -18.36 12.21
CA SER A 174 -29.34 -18.39 13.07
C SER A 174 -30.11 -19.71 13.04
N GLU A 175 -30.84 -19.99 14.12
CA GLU A 175 -31.57 -21.24 14.31
C GLU A 175 -32.58 -21.57 13.20
N LYS A 176 -33.21 -20.53 12.62
CA LYS A 176 -34.20 -20.70 11.54
C LYS A 176 -33.60 -21.34 10.28
N ASP A 177 -32.29 -21.21 10.09
CA ASP A 177 -31.57 -21.67 8.90
C ASP A 177 -30.87 -23.01 9.13
N TRP A 178 -30.87 -23.54 10.36
CA TRP A 178 -30.15 -24.76 10.70
C TRP A 178 -30.80 -26.01 10.11
N PRO A 179 -30.02 -26.91 9.48
CA PRO A 179 -30.50 -28.27 9.24
C PRO A 179 -30.74 -29.00 10.58
N ALA A 180 -31.62 -30.00 10.56
CA ALA A 180 -32.06 -30.69 11.78
C ALA A 180 -30.88 -31.26 12.61
N ASP A 181 -29.88 -31.80 11.93
CA ASP A 181 -28.66 -32.42 12.47
C ASP A 181 -27.45 -31.47 12.51
N TYR A 182 -27.68 -30.15 12.47
CA TYR A 182 -26.59 -29.18 12.47
C TYR A 182 -25.70 -29.32 13.72
N ALA A 183 -24.42 -29.64 13.51
CA ALA A 183 -23.48 -29.92 14.60
C ALA A 183 -22.85 -28.66 15.22
N LEU A 184 -22.89 -27.52 14.53
CA LEU A 184 -22.20 -26.29 14.96
C LEU A 184 -23.15 -25.29 15.64
N LYS A 185 -24.21 -25.78 16.29
CA LYS A 185 -25.10 -24.97 17.13
C LYS A 185 -24.30 -24.37 18.30
N PRO A 186 -24.60 -23.13 18.74
CA PRO A 186 -23.97 -22.57 19.93
C PRO A 186 -24.16 -23.49 21.15
N THR A 187 -23.06 -23.81 21.83
CA THR A 187 -23.04 -24.67 23.03
C THR A 187 -22.60 -23.93 24.29
N ALA A 188 -22.15 -22.67 24.13
CA ALA A 188 -21.72 -21.81 25.21
C ALA A 188 -22.02 -20.33 24.88
N THR A 189 -21.69 -19.45 25.81
CA THR A 189 -21.81 -17.99 25.65
C THR A 189 -20.57 -17.34 26.24
N ALA A 190 -19.96 -16.43 25.48
CA ALA A 190 -18.85 -15.60 25.92
C ALA A 190 -19.34 -14.18 26.25
N LYS A 191 -18.64 -13.50 27.15
CA LYS A 191 -18.88 -12.09 27.48
C LYS A 191 -17.77 -11.21 26.96
N PHE A 192 -18.13 -10.11 26.32
CA PHE A 192 -17.21 -9.10 25.83
C PHE A 192 -17.58 -7.73 26.39
N GLN A 193 -16.59 -7.03 26.93
CA GLN A 193 -16.76 -5.65 27.35
C GLN A 193 -16.70 -4.76 26.12
N HIS A 194 -17.74 -3.93 25.95
CA HIS A 194 -17.80 -2.90 24.93
C HIS A 194 -17.31 -1.57 25.51
N LEU A 195 -16.90 -0.67 24.64
CA LEU A 195 -16.40 0.65 25.03
C LEU A 195 -17.52 1.53 25.55
N ASP A 196 -18.81 1.23 25.36
CA ASP A 196 -19.89 1.92 26.07
C ASP A 196 -20.12 1.39 27.50
N ASP A 197 -19.15 0.64 28.02
CA ASP A 197 -19.13 -0.05 29.32
C ASP A 197 -20.22 -1.13 29.49
N THR A 198 -20.88 -1.52 28.40
CA THR A 198 -21.82 -2.64 28.41
C THR A 198 -21.08 -3.98 28.29
N TRP A 199 -21.70 -5.03 28.82
CA TRP A 199 -21.26 -6.41 28.58
C TRP A 199 -22.18 -7.06 27.56
N VAL A 200 -21.60 -7.46 26.42
CA VAL A 200 -22.34 -8.16 25.36
C VAL A 200 -22.10 -9.66 25.48
N GLU A 201 -23.19 -10.41 25.59
CA GLU A 201 -23.20 -11.86 25.59
C GLU A 201 -23.29 -12.38 24.15
N VAL A 202 -22.32 -13.19 23.74
CA VAL A 202 -22.19 -13.68 22.37
C VAL A 202 -22.23 -15.21 22.40
N PRO A 203 -23.24 -15.84 21.79
CA PRO A 203 -23.31 -17.29 21.65
C PRO A 203 -22.12 -17.81 20.86
N CYS A 204 -21.53 -18.91 21.32
CA CYS A 204 -20.40 -19.55 20.65
C CYS A 204 -20.51 -21.07 20.63
N THR A 205 -19.88 -21.67 19.63
CA THR A 205 -19.77 -23.12 19.50
C THR A 205 -18.41 -23.55 20.01
N LEU A 206 -18.40 -24.39 21.05
CA LEU A 206 -17.19 -25.05 21.51
C LEU A 206 -16.80 -26.14 20.50
N HIS A 207 -15.64 -25.99 19.87
CA HIS A 207 -15.15 -26.93 18.86
C HIS A 207 -13.72 -27.36 19.19
N ARG A 208 -13.46 -28.67 19.10
CA ARG A 208 -12.11 -29.21 19.26
C ARG A 208 -11.51 -29.47 17.90
N ASP A 209 -10.40 -28.83 17.60
CA ASP A 209 -9.69 -29.06 16.34
C ASP A 209 -8.93 -30.40 16.34
N ARG A 210 -8.28 -30.71 15.21
CA ARG A 210 -7.49 -31.94 15.03
C ARG A 210 -6.29 -32.04 15.99
N ASP A 211 -5.76 -30.91 16.43
CA ASP A 211 -4.62 -30.82 17.34
C ASP A 211 -5.07 -30.93 18.82
N GLY A 212 -6.38 -31.06 19.06
CA GLY A 212 -6.97 -31.16 20.39
C GLY A 212 -7.25 -29.80 21.04
N THR A 213 -7.01 -28.69 20.34
CA THR A 213 -7.27 -27.33 20.84
C THR A 213 -8.76 -27.07 20.90
N GLU A 214 -9.24 -26.57 22.03
CA GLU A 214 -10.63 -26.18 22.21
C GLU A 214 -10.83 -24.70 21.88
N TRP A 215 -11.73 -24.43 20.93
CA TRP A 215 -12.03 -23.12 20.39
C TRP A 215 -13.43 -22.67 20.80
N GLU A 216 -13.58 -21.39 21.16
CA GLU A 216 -14.86 -20.69 21.15
C GLU A 216 -15.05 -20.09 19.75
N LEU A 217 -15.96 -20.65 18.94
CA LEU A 217 -16.25 -20.17 17.59
C LEU A 217 -17.50 -19.29 17.57
N PHE A 218 -17.35 -18.04 17.12
CA PHE A 218 -18.43 -17.03 17.05
C PHE A 218 -18.99 -16.94 15.64
N LEU A 219 -19.67 -17.99 15.18
CA LEU A 219 -20.10 -18.10 13.77
C LEU A 219 -21.03 -16.96 13.34
N LYS A 220 -21.97 -16.55 14.21
CA LYS A 220 -22.88 -15.41 13.92
C LYS A 220 -22.09 -14.12 13.66
N THR A 221 -20.99 -13.90 14.37
CA THR A 221 -20.18 -12.68 14.28
C THR A 221 -19.57 -12.48 12.89
N ILE A 222 -19.30 -13.56 12.15
CA ILE A 222 -18.87 -13.50 10.73
C ILE A 222 -19.96 -12.87 9.85
N PHE A 223 -21.21 -13.30 10.04
CA PHE A 223 -22.35 -12.79 9.28
C PHE A 223 -22.73 -11.37 9.70
N ASP A 224 -22.65 -11.08 11.00
CA ASP A 224 -22.84 -9.74 11.53
C ASP A 224 -21.80 -8.77 10.98
N HIS A 225 -20.53 -9.19 10.88
CA HIS A 225 -19.50 -8.38 10.24
C HIS A 225 -19.76 -8.16 8.75
N LYS A 226 -20.16 -9.20 8.00
CA LYS A 226 -20.55 -9.05 6.59
C LYS A 226 -21.72 -8.06 6.44
N ARG A 227 -22.76 -8.20 7.25
CA ARG A 227 -23.91 -7.28 7.26
C ARG A 227 -23.49 -5.86 7.62
N TRP A 228 -22.58 -5.69 8.57
CA TRP A 228 -22.00 -4.39 8.93
C TRP A 228 -21.31 -3.72 7.74
N LEU A 229 -20.51 -4.48 6.98
CA LEU A 229 -19.86 -3.97 5.77
C LEU A 229 -20.87 -3.66 4.64
N GLU A 230 -21.88 -4.48 4.43
CA GLU A 230 -22.83 -4.29 3.31
C GLU A 230 -23.93 -3.27 3.63
N GLU A 231 -24.66 -3.44 4.74
CA GLU A 231 -25.78 -2.57 5.12
C GLU A 231 -25.34 -1.34 5.95
N GLY A 232 -24.31 -1.48 6.80
CA GLY A 232 -23.81 -0.38 7.63
C GLY A 232 -22.82 0.55 6.93
N CYS A 233 -22.09 0.05 5.93
CA CYS A 233 -21.03 0.79 5.24
C CYS A 233 -21.31 1.00 3.74
N ASN A 234 -21.44 -0.07 2.95
CA ASN A 234 -21.57 0.06 1.50
C ASN A 234 -22.89 0.74 1.11
N ARG A 235 -23.98 0.48 1.84
CA ARG A 235 -25.26 1.15 1.66
C ARG A 235 -25.19 2.67 1.90
N VAL A 236 -24.40 3.10 2.89
CA VAL A 236 -24.13 4.53 3.14
C VAL A 236 -23.49 5.17 1.90
N ARG A 237 -22.46 4.55 1.32
CA ARG A 237 -21.83 5.05 0.08
C ARG A 237 -22.81 5.11 -1.09
N GLN A 238 -23.60 4.05 -1.28
CA GLN A 238 -24.61 3.99 -2.36
C GLN A 238 -25.63 5.12 -2.26
N TYR A 239 -26.18 5.37 -1.06
CA TYR A 239 -27.14 6.46 -0.87
C TYR A 239 -26.48 7.83 -0.97
N ALA A 240 -25.25 8.00 -0.48
CA ALA A 240 -24.52 9.25 -0.60
C ALA A 240 -24.28 9.61 -2.08
N GLN A 241 -23.77 8.66 -2.87
CA GLN A 241 -23.56 8.83 -4.30
C GLN A 241 -24.88 9.13 -5.03
N LYS A 242 -25.93 8.34 -4.78
CA LYS A 242 -27.24 8.58 -5.40
C LYS A 242 -27.78 9.96 -5.03
N PHE A 243 -27.64 10.39 -3.77
CA PHE A 243 -28.08 11.72 -3.33
C PHE A 243 -27.33 12.84 -4.05
N GLU A 244 -26.01 12.72 -4.19
CA GLU A 244 -25.20 13.70 -4.93
C GLU A 244 -25.65 13.81 -6.40
N GLU A 245 -25.94 12.67 -7.03
CA GLU A 245 -26.37 12.59 -8.43
C GLU A 245 -27.78 13.17 -8.64
N THR A 246 -28.74 12.83 -7.78
CA THR A 246 -30.18 13.10 -8.03
C THR A 246 -30.80 14.16 -7.13
N GLY A 247 -30.25 14.40 -5.93
CA GLY A 247 -30.90 15.20 -4.89
C GLY A 247 -32.09 14.50 -4.23
N ASP A 248 -32.29 13.19 -4.45
CA ASP A 248 -33.44 12.43 -3.98
C ASP A 248 -33.51 12.38 -2.43
N PRO A 249 -34.58 12.94 -1.82
CA PRO A 249 -34.72 13.05 -0.37
C PRO A 249 -34.84 11.68 0.33
N VAL A 250 -35.21 10.61 -0.39
CA VAL A 250 -35.18 9.23 0.16
C VAL A 250 -33.77 8.86 0.58
N CYS A 251 -32.74 9.29 -0.16
CA CYS A 251 -31.36 8.96 0.18
C CYS A 251 -30.93 9.64 1.49
N ALA A 252 -31.28 10.91 1.69
CA ALA A 252 -31.03 11.62 2.94
C ALA A 252 -31.79 11.01 4.13
N HIS A 253 -33.04 10.57 3.92
CA HIS A 253 -33.82 9.82 4.91
C HIS A 253 -33.14 8.51 5.30
N LYS A 254 -32.78 7.67 4.32
CA LYS A 254 -32.18 6.35 4.57
C LYS A 254 -30.80 6.47 5.21
N LEU A 255 -30.02 7.48 4.84
CA LEU A 255 -28.77 7.82 5.52
C LEU A 255 -28.99 8.18 6.98
N ALA A 256 -30.02 8.97 7.31
CA ALA A 256 -30.36 9.29 8.69
C ALA A 256 -30.64 8.03 9.52
N VAL A 257 -31.46 7.11 8.98
CA VAL A 257 -31.83 5.85 9.63
C VAL A 257 -30.62 4.94 9.85
N ILE A 258 -29.73 4.82 8.87
CA ILE A 258 -28.53 3.97 8.99
C ILE A 258 -27.52 4.60 9.96
N LEU A 259 -27.24 5.90 9.83
CA LEU A 259 -26.30 6.62 10.70
C LEU A 259 -26.73 6.61 12.17
N ASP A 260 -28.04 6.58 12.43
CA ASP A 260 -28.58 6.40 13.78
C ASP A 260 -28.09 5.10 14.44
N LYS A 261 -28.13 3.98 13.70
CA LYS A 261 -27.67 2.66 14.18
C LYS A 261 -26.15 2.56 14.22
N VAL A 262 -25.48 3.04 13.17
CA VAL A 262 -24.01 3.09 13.09
C VAL A 262 -23.44 3.85 14.29
N ALA A 263 -24.04 4.98 14.68
CA ALA A 263 -23.53 5.77 15.79
C ALA A 263 -23.53 5.02 17.13
N ASP A 264 -24.55 4.21 17.41
CA ASP A 264 -24.57 3.39 18.63
C ASP A 264 -23.60 2.21 18.55
N THR A 265 -23.65 1.45 17.46
CA THR A 265 -22.76 0.29 17.26
C THR A 265 -21.30 0.72 17.33
N TYR A 266 -20.88 1.72 16.54
CA TYR A 266 -19.49 2.16 16.47
C TYR A 266 -18.95 2.72 17.79
N TYR A 267 -19.82 3.37 18.57
CA TYR A 267 -19.49 3.89 19.89
C TYR A 267 -19.20 2.76 20.89
N GLY A 268 -20.00 1.69 20.85
CA GLY A 268 -19.82 0.51 21.72
C GLY A 268 -18.69 -0.42 21.28
N LEU A 269 -18.43 -0.56 19.97
CA LEU A 269 -17.50 -1.57 19.47
C LEU A 269 -16.10 -1.49 20.12
N PRO A 270 -15.54 -2.62 20.57
CA PRO A 270 -14.16 -2.68 21.03
C PRO A 270 -13.19 -2.38 19.88
N LEU A 271 -12.03 -1.83 20.22
CA LEU A 271 -10.90 -1.76 19.29
C LEU A 271 -10.45 -3.18 18.95
N ALA A 272 -10.26 -3.47 17.66
CA ALA A 272 -9.93 -4.81 17.18
C ALA A 272 -9.05 -4.79 15.93
N ALA A 273 -8.18 -5.79 15.81
CA ALA A 273 -7.33 -6.03 14.64
C ALA A 273 -6.83 -7.49 14.67
N ASN A 274 -6.59 -8.11 13.51
CA ASN A 274 -6.16 -9.51 13.41
C ASN A 274 -6.97 -10.46 14.30
N ASN A 275 -8.29 -10.29 14.33
CA ASN A 275 -9.22 -11.09 15.14
C ASN A 275 -9.00 -11.00 16.67
N LYS A 276 -8.19 -10.03 17.13
CA LYS A 276 -7.95 -9.72 18.54
C LYS A 276 -8.72 -8.48 18.96
N LEU A 277 -9.05 -8.44 20.25
CA LEU A 277 -9.54 -7.23 20.91
C LEU A 277 -8.39 -6.55 21.65
N CYS A 278 -8.37 -5.22 21.60
CA CYS A 278 -7.42 -4.41 22.34
C CYS A 278 -7.60 -4.61 23.86
N ALA A 279 -6.48 -4.80 24.55
CA ALA A 279 -6.44 -4.85 26.01
C ALA A 279 -5.94 -3.53 26.59
N GLY A 280 -6.41 -3.21 27.80
CA GLY A 280 -5.88 -2.10 28.60
C GLY A 280 -4.49 -2.39 29.15
N LYS A 281 -3.90 -1.42 29.86
CA LYS A 281 -2.55 -1.51 30.46
C LYS A 281 -2.38 -2.69 31.42
N ASP A 282 -3.47 -3.14 32.05
CA ASP A 282 -3.46 -4.25 33.00
C ASP A 282 -3.70 -5.62 32.34
N GLY A 283 -3.79 -5.67 31.01
CA GLY A 283 -4.07 -6.87 30.23
C GLY A 283 -5.54 -7.33 30.24
N LYS A 284 -6.44 -6.57 30.87
CA LYS A 284 -7.90 -6.82 30.83
C LYS A 284 -8.54 -6.13 29.63
N PRO A 285 -9.83 -6.40 29.33
CA PRO A 285 -10.54 -5.68 28.27
C PRO A 285 -10.46 -4.16 28.47
N LEU A 286 -10.25 -3.44 27.37
CA LEU A 286 -10.16 -1.98 27.37
C LEU A 286 -11.50 -1.36 27.82
N THR A 287 -11.43 -0.42 28.78
CA THR A 287 -12.60 0.29 29.31
C THR A 287 -12.82 1.64 28.62
N ARG A 288 -14.02 2.24 28.74
CA ARG A 288 -14.29 3.60 28.25
C ARG A 288 -13.32 4.62 28.83
N ASP A 289 -13.19 4.63 30.15
CA ASP A 289 -12.35 5.58 30.88
C ASP A 289 -10.89 5.49 30.42
N GLU A 290 -10.40 4.26 30.23
CA GLU A 290 -9.05 4.06 29.73
C GLU A 290 -8.89 4.52 28.28
N TRP A 291 -9.85 4.18 27.40
CA TRP A 291 -9.85 4.63 26.00
C TRP A 291 -9.83 6.16 25.92
N GLU A 292 -10.65 6.85 26.69
CA GLU A 292 -10.69 8.32 26.71
C GLU A 292 -9.46 8.93 27.36
N ALA A 293 -8.79 8.24 28.27
CA ALA A 293 -7.57 8.71 28.93
C ALA A 293 -6.28 8.53 28.10
N VAL A 294 -6.34 7.90 26.91
CA VAL A 294 -5.16 7.75 26.04
C VAL A 294 -4.56 9.13 25.71
N PRO A 295 -3.24 9.33 25.86
CA PRO A 295 -2.60 10.60 25.51
C PRO A 295 -2.77 10.94 24.02
N ARG A 296 -3.16 12.19 23.74
CA ARG A 296 -3.41 12.71 22.38
C ARG A 296 -2.80 14.11 22.19
N PRO A 297 -2.45 14.49 20.94
CA PRO A 297 -2.45 13.63 19.76
C PRO A 297 -1.20 12.74 19.71
N ALA A 298 -1.38 11.49 19.29
CA ALA A 298 -0.32 10.56 18.97
C ALA A 298 0.14 10.83 17.52
N ILE A 299 1.02 11.83 17.36
CA ILE A 299 1.60 12.20 16.05
C ILE A 299 3.00 11.59 15.97
N PHE A 300 3.32 10.90 14.88
CA PHE A 300 4.59 10.21 14.59
C PHE A 300 4.85 8.90 15.33
N GLU A 301 4.13 8.61 16.40
CA GLU A 301 4.24 7.38 17.19
C GLU A 301 2.84 6.85 17.56
N VAL A 302 2.68 5.52 17.64
CA VAL A 302 1.49 4.92 18.27
C VAL A 302 1.49 5.22 19.77
N SER A 303 0.30 5.40 20.35
CA SER A 303 0.15 5.40 21.81
C SER A 303 0.50 4.04 22.42
N TYR A 304 0.48 3.94 23.76
CA TYR A 304 0.77 2.69 24.48
C TYR A 304 -0.16 1.53 24.10
N LEU A 305 -1.35 1.82 23.55
CA LEU A 305 -2.25 0.79 23.06
C LEU A 305 -1.70 0.11 21.81
N GLY A 306 -0.89 0.80 21.00
CA GLY A 306 -0.51 0.37 19.66
C GLY A 306 -1.53 0.78 18.60
N ALA A 307 -1.42 0.17 17.43
CA ALA A 307 -2.31 0.42 16.30
C ALA A 307 -3.53 -0.50 16.34
N TRP A 308 -4.73 0.04 16.06
CA TRP A 308 -6.00 -0.71 16.08
C TRP A 308 -7.02 -0.14 15.08
N SER A 309 -8.06 -0.92 14.79
CA SER A 309 -9.20 -0.53 13.95
C SER A 309 -10.52 -0.79 14.70
N LYS A 310 -11.68 -0.38 14.15
CA LYS A 310 -12.99 -0.83 14.64
C LYS A 310 -13.82 -1.48 13.54
N ARG A 311 -13.84 -0.88 12.34
CA ARG A 311 -14.69 -1.33 11.22
C ARG A 311 -14.29 -2.69 10.64
N MET A 312 -12.98 -2.94 10.48
CA MET A 312 -12.44 -4.16 9.87
C MET A 312 -11.51 -4.91 10.84
N PRO A 313 -12.09 -5.72 11.75
CA PRO A 313 -11.39 -6.25 12.91
C PRO A 313 -10.44 -7.44 12.63
N TYR A 314 -10.44 -7.98 11.40
CA TYR A 314 -9.53 -9.04 10.98
C TYR A 314 -8.36 -8.56 10.11
N SER A 315 -8.33 -7.27 9.77
CA SER A 315 -7.28 -6.69 8.92
C SER A 315 -6.11 -6.14 9.73
N SER A 316 -5.07 -5.69 9.02
CA SER A 316 -3.86 -5.10 9.59
C SER A 316 -4.19 -3.92 10.52
N PRO A 317 -3.61 -3.88 11.74
CA PRO A 317 -3.83 -2.80 12.68
C PRO A 317 -3.36 -1.44 12.14
N GLY A 318 -4.13 -0.37 12.40
CA GLY A 318 -3.73 1.02 12.12
C GLY A 318 -3.86 1.49 10.68
N TRP A 319 -4.28 0.62 9.75
CA TRP A 319 -4.50 0.97 8.35
C TRP A 319 -5.84 1.68 8.12
N LEU A 320 -6.13 2.73 8.89
CA LEU A 320 -7.47 3.36 8.95
C LEU A 320 -7.96 3.86 7.60
N ASN A 321 -7.07 4.33 6.72
CA ASN A 321 -7.43 4.72 5.36
C ASN A 321 -7.79 3.53 4.48
N MET A 322 -6.88 2.57 4.35
CA MET A 322 -7.11 1.39 3.50
C MET A 322 -8.34 0.63 3.96
N MET A 323 -8.61 0.70 5.27
CA MET A 323 -9.80 0.13 5.88
C MET A 323 -11.04 1.03 5.82
N ASP A 324 -10.94 2.19 5.18
CA ASP A 324 -11.96 3.22 5.01
C ASP A 324 -12.77 3.45 6.29
N GLU A 325 -12.06 3.75 7.38
CA GLU A 325 -12.67 3.96 8.69
C GLU A 325 -13.48 5.27 8.74
N HIS A 326 -13.17 6.24 7.88
CA HIS A 326 -13.77 7.57 7.84
C HIS A 326 -15.03 7.67 6.96
N LEU A 327 -15.48 6.57 6.34
CA LEU A 327 -16.52 6.54 5.29
C LEU A 327 -17.82 7.29 5.62
N TRP A 328 -18.15 7.49 6.90
CA TRP A 328 -19.39 8.13 7.35
C TRP A 328 -19.31 9.67 7.40
N VAL A 329 -18.10 10.24 7.38
CA VAL A 329 -17.87 11.68 7.59
C VAL A 329 -18.57 12.51 6.50
N GLU A 330 -18.21 12.30 5.23
CA GLU A 330 -18.77 13.07 4.12
C GLU A 330 -20.27 12.81 3.91
N PRO A 331 -20.78 11.56 3.89
CA PRO A 331 -22.20 11.30 3.78
C PRO A 331 -23.02 12.04 4.83
N PHE A 332 -22.60 12.02 6.09
CA PHE A 332 -23.27 12.77 7.17
C PHE A 332 -23.21 14.28 6.91
N ALA A 333 -22.04 14.82 6.58
CA ALA A 333 -21.86 16.25 6.33
C ALA A 333 -22.80 16.76 5.22
N ARG A 334 -23.02 15.98 4.16
CA ARG A 334 -23.85 16.33 3.02
C ARG A 334 -25.36 16.28 3.31
N VAL A 335 -25.82 15.42 4.21
CA VAL A 335 -27.26 15.22 4.47
C VAL A 335 -27.77 15.84 5.76
N ARG A 336 -26.90 16.19 6.71
CA ARG A 336 -27.32 16.67 8.04
C ARG A 336 -28.23 17.90 8.02
N HIS A 337 -28.10 18.75 7.00
CA HIS A 337 -28.92 19.96 6.81
C HIS A 337 -30.22 19.69 6.04
N HIS A 338 -30.42 18.48 5.53
CA HIS A 338 -31.54 18.15 4.65
C HIS A 338 -32.85 17.99 5.46
N PRO A 339 -34.00 18.51 5.01
CA PRO A 339 -35.27 18.40 5.74
C PRO A 339 -35.69 16.97 6.08
N ALA A 340 -35.48 16.01 5.17
CA ALA A 340 -35.78 14.60 5.44
C ALA A 340 -34.92 14.01 6.58
N PHE A 341 -33.65 14.41 6.71
CA PHE A 341 -32.79 13.99 7.82
C PHE A 341 -33.33 14.54 9.15
N LYS A 342 -33.67 15.84 9.17
CA LYS A 342 -34.27 16.50 10.33
C LYS A 342 -35.61 15.87 10.72
N GLN A 343 -36.43 15.48 9.74
CA GLN A 343 -37.71 14.82 10.00
C GLN A 343 -37.52 13.44 10.63
N VAL A 344 -36.54 12.64 10.17
CA VAL A 344 -36.21 11.36 10.84
C VAL A 344 -35.82 11.60 12.30
N SER A 345 -35.00 12.62 12.57
CA SER A 345 -34.64 13.00 13.94
C SER A 345 -35.87 13.40 14.77
N GLN A 346 -36.78 14.20 14.19
CA GLN A 346 -38.01 14.62 14.84
C GLN A 346 -38.92 13.44 15.21
N GLU A 347 -39.08 12.46 14.32
CA GLU A 347 -39.92 11.28 14.56
C GLU A 347 -39.31 10.32 15.60
N LEU A 348 -38.00 10.12 15.57
CA LEU A 348 -37.32 9.21 16.50
C LEU A 348 -37.13 9.80 17.90
N TYR A 349 -36.88 11.11 17.98
CA TYR A 349 -36.40 11.75 19.21
C TYR A 349 -37.25 12.93 19.68
N GLY A 350 -38.24 13.36 18.90
CA GLY A 350 -39.03 14.55 19.21
C GLY A 350 -38.29 15.88 18.97
N ASP A 351 -37.08 15.85 18.41
CA ASP A 351 -36.22 17.01 18.17
C ASP A 351 -35.47 16.85 16.83
N PRO A 352 -35.55 17.82 15.90
CA PRO A 352 -34.91 17.73 14.59
C PRO A 352 -33.37 17.70 14.64
N GLU A 353 -32.76 18.11 15.76
CA GLU A 353 -31.32 18.19 15.95
C GLU A 353 -30.74 17.07 16.82
N ALA A 354 -31.57 16.20 17.39
CA ALA A 354 -31.12 15.14 18.30
C ALA A 354 -30.21 14.11 17.59
N LEU A 355 -30.58 13.68 16.39
CA LEU A 355 -29.79 12.73 15.60
C LEU A 355 -28.45 13.34 15.17
N ASP A 356 -28.44 14.61 14.79
CA ASP A 356 -27.21 15.34 14.48
C ASP A 356 -26.24 15.31 15.66
N ARG A 357 -26.70 15.71 16.85
CA ARG A 357 -25.91 15.65 18.08
C ARG A 357 -25.46 14.23 18.43
N LYS A 358 -26.32 13.22 18.23
CA LYS A 358 -25.96 11.81 18.45
C LYS A 358 -24.81 11.37 17.54
N VAL A 359 -24.91 11.60 16.24
CA VAL A 359 -23.86 11.24 15.27
C VAL A 359 -22.55 11.98 15.59
N MET A 360 -22.63 13.27 15.88
CA MET A 360 -21.48 14.09 16.26
C MET A 360 -20.77 13.57 17.52
N THR A 361 -21.52 13.26 18.58
CA THR A 361 -20.98 12.89 19.90
C THR A 361 -20.59 11.42 20.01
N LYS A 362 -21.20 10.53 19.24
CA LYS A 362 -20.94 9.09 19.29
C LYS A 362 -20.12 8.55 18.13
N LEU A 363 -20.39 8.96 16.89
CA LEU A 363 -19.68 8.43 15.72
C LEU A 363 -18.45 9.27 15.40
N LEU A 364 -18.66 10.55 15.10
CA LEU A 364 -17.57 11.42 14.63
C LEU A 364 -16.53 11.66 15.73
N ARG A 365 -16.98 11.88 16.98
CA ARG A 365 -16.06 11.97 18.12
C ARG A 365 -15.17 10.72 18.23
N GLU A 366 -15.73 9.52 18.09
CA GLU A 366 -14.95 8.28 18.18
C GLU A 366 -13.93 8.14 17.04
N LEU A 367 -14.29 8.56 15.82
CA LEU A 367 -13.35 8.65 14.71
C LEU A 367 -12.20 9.61 15.04
N SER A 368 -12.51 10.79 15.57
CA SER A 368 -11.46 11.75 15.99
C SER A 368 -10.56 11.17 17.06
N LEU A 369 -11.12 10.52 18.09
CA LEU A 369 -10.32 9.82 19.11
C LEU A 369 -9.44 8.75 18.49
N MET A 370 -9.94 7.97 17.53
CA MET A 370 -9.13 6.96 16.83
C MET A 370 -7.96 7.56 16.06
N PHE A 371 -8.22 8.57 15.23
CA PHE A 371 -7.20 9.27 14.44
C PHE A 371 -6.16 9.98 15.30
N GLN A 372 -6.50 10.37 16.52
CA GLN A 372 -5.57 11.02 17.45
C GLN A 372 -4.85 10.06 18.40
N SER A 373 -5.18 8.76 18.46
CA SER A 373 -4.66 7.84 19.50
C SER A 373 -3.96 6.58 18.98
N VAL A 374 -4.58 5.91 18.02
CA VAL A 374 -4.17 4.56 17.54
C VAL A 374 -3.80 4.58 16.06
N PHE A 375 -3.91 5.75 15.45
CA PHE A 375 -3.44 6.01 14.12
C PHE A 375 -1.95 6.32 14.17
N SER A 376 -1.16 5.48 13.51
CA SER A 376 0.27 5.70 13.34
C SER A 376 0.64 5.30 11.94
N GLN A 377 0.57 6.27 11.06
CA GLN A 377 1.37 6.26 9.86
C GLN A 377 2.08 7.61 9.84
N LYS A 378 3.40 7.57 9.76
CA LYS A 378 4.23 8.77 9.63
C LYS A 378 3.66 9.61 8.47
N LEU A 379 3.78 10.93 8.54
CA LEU A 379 3.15 11.92 7.63
C LEU A 379 3.25 11.65 6.11
N LEU A 380 4.14 10.75 5.66
CA LEU A 380 4.55 10.55 4.27
C LEU A 380 4.55 9.05 3.95
N HIS A 381 3.37 8.52 3.68
CA HIS A 381 3.21 7.16 3.14
C HIS A 381 1.91 7.14 2.35
N ASN A 382 1.88 6.35 1.27
CA ASN A 382 0.72 6.15 0.40
C ASN A 382 -0.61 6.09 1.17
N TYR A 383 -0.71 5.31 2.23
CA TYR A 383 -1.93 5.15 3.02
C TYR A 383 -2.41 6.43 3.70
N GLN A 384 -1.53 7.35 4.07
CA GLN A 384 -1.89 8.58 4.78
C GLN A 384 -2.55 9.62 3.84
N GLU A 385 -2.07 9.71 2.60
CA GLU A 385 -2.41 10.80 1.70
C GLU A 385 -3.88 10.77 1.26
N ALA A 386 -4.53 9.61 1.29
CA ALA A 386 -5.92 9.48 0.84
C ALA A 386 -6.99 10.00 1.82
N ILE A 387 -6.66 10.30 3.09
CA ILE A 387 -7.69 10.62 4.10
C ILE A 387 -7.72 12.07 4.57
N TYR A 388 -6.78 12.90 4.11
CA TYR A 388 -6.66 14.25 4.65
C TYR A 388 -7.92 15.09 4.41
N LEU A 389 -8.62 14.89 3.30
CA LEU A 389 -9.90 15.54 3.02
C LEU A 389 -10.95 15.19 4.08
N ASP A 390 -11.14 13.90 4.37
CA ASP A 390 -12.11 13.44 5.36
C ASP A 390 -11.73 13.82 6.79
N LEU A 391 -10.44 13.75 7.13
CA LEU A 391 -9.95 14.24 8.43
C LEU A 391 -10.17 15.73 8.60
N TRP A 392 -9.99 16.51 7.53
CA TRP A 392 -10.26 17.94 7.55
C TRP A 392 -11.77 18.22 7.68
N MET A 393 -12.64 17.50 6.97
CA MET A 393 -14.09 17.60 7.13
C MET A 393 -14.53 17.18 8.54
N LEU A 394 -13.96 16.11 9.08
CA LEU A 394 -14.17 15.67 10.46
C LEU A 394 -13.76 16.76 11.46
N GLY A 395 -12.61 17.39 11.23
CA GLY A 395 -12.15 18.55 12.00
C GLY A 395 -13.10 19.74 11.92
N ALA A 396 -13.63 20.05 10.73
CA ALA A 396 -14.59 21.14 10.55
C ALA A 396 -15.92 20.86 11.27
N LEU A 397 -16.43 19.62 11.18
CA LEU A 397 -17.64 19.20 11.88
C LEU A 397 -17.47 19.25 13.40
N LEU A 398 -16.38 18.71 13.93
CA LEU A 398 -16.15 18.67 15.38
C LEU A 398 -15.55 19.96 15.94
N GLN A 399 -15.19 20.91 15.08
CA GLN A 399 -14.36 22.07 15.42
C GLN A 399 -13.05 21.63 16.12
N ASP A 400 -12.51 20.49 15.69
CA ASP A 400 -11.31 19.89 16.25
C ASP A 400 -10.07 20.57 15.66
N LYS A 401 -9.45 21.42 16.47
CA LYS A 401 -8.26 22.19 16.09
C LYS A 401 -7.09 21.30 15.69
N VAL A 402 -6.93 20.12 16.31
CA VAL A 402 -5.83 19.21 15.99
C VAL A 402 -5.98 18.71 14.56
N LEU A 403 -7.18 18.25 14.19
CA LEU A 403 -7.45 17.74 12.84
C LEU A 403 -7.41 18.86 11.79
N LEU A 404 -7.93 20.06 12.10
CA LEU A 404 -7.91 21.20 11.20
C LEU A 404 -6.47 21.69 10.90
N ASP A 405 -5.64 21.82 11.93
CA ASP A 405 -4.25 22.27 11.79
C ASP A 405 -3.33 21.19 11.20
N PHE A 406 -3.78 19.94 11.17
CA PHE A 406 -3.03 18.82 10.63
C PHE A 406 -3.45 18.48 9.19
N ALA A 407 -4.71 18.10 8.99
CA ALA A 407 -5.16 17.47 7.76
C ALA A 407 -5.29 18.44 6.60
N GLY A 408 -5.83 19.64 6.83
CA GLY A 408 -5.96 20.67 5.80
C GLY A 408 -4.62 21.08 5.19
N PRO A 409 -3.58 21.42 6.00
CA PRO A 409 -2.24 21.66 5.51
C PRO A 409 -1.58 20.44 4.84
N CYS A 410 -1.78 19.24 5.39
CA CYS A 410 -1.15 18.03 4.85
C CYS A 410 -1.76 17.57 3.51
N GLN A 411 -3.05 17.86 3.25
CA GLN A 411 -3.67 17.61 1.93
C GLN A 411 -2.91 18.30 0.78
N GLU A 412 -2.28 19.45 1.05
CA GLU A 412 -1.45 20.17 0.08
C GLU A 412 0.04 19.76 0.21
N LEU A 413 0.55 19.76 1.44
CA LEU A 413 1.98 19.56 1.72
C LEU A 413 2.48 18.17 1.31
N SER A 414 1.65 17.14 1.38
CA SER A 414 2.09 15.76 1.13
C SER A 414 2.59 15.58 -0.31
N MET A 415 1.96 16.25 -1.29
CA MET A 415 2.46 16.27 -2.66
C MET A 415 3.92 16.78 -2.74
N TYR A 416 4.28 17.80 -1.95
CA TYR A 416 5.61 18.38 -1.98
C TYR A 416 6.65 17.59 -1.16
N ASN A 417 6.22 17.03 -0.03
CA ASN A 417 7.12 16.31 0.86
C ASN A 417 7.33 14.85 0.44
N HIS A 418 6.34 14.26 -0.21
CA HIS A 418 6.38 12.88 -0.67
C HIS A 418 6.78 12.76 -2.14
N THR A 419 7.08 13.87 -2.83
CA THR A 419 7.52 13.83 -4.23
C THR A 419 8.85 14.54 -4.38
N PHE A 420 9.80 13.87 -5.02
CA PHE A 420 11.06 14.48 -5.41
C PHE A 420 10.83 15.57 -6.46
N GLN A 421 11.79 16.48 -6.59
CA GLN A 421 11.70 17.63 -7.49
C GLN A 421 11.54 17.26 -8.98
N ASP A 422 11.81 16.01 -9.34
CA ASP A 422 11.63 15.45 -10.67
C ASP A 422 10.25 14.78 -10.87
N GLY A 423 9.35 14.89 -9.89
CA GLY A 423 7.96 14.43 -9.94
C GLY A 423 7.75 12.97 -9.56
N MET A 424 8.80 12.20 -9.31
CA MET A 424 8.68 10.84 -8.79
C MET A 424 8.30 10.87 -7.31
N ASN A 425 7.28 10.13 -6.91
CA ASN A 425 6.89 10.05 -5.50
C ASN A 425 7.86 9.16 -4.70
N GLY A 426 7.83 9.29 -3.38
CA GLY A 426 8.82 8.78 -2.44
C GLY A 426 8.69 7.30 -2.12
N GLU A 427 7.71 6.61 -2.72
CA GLU A 427 7.51 5.18 -2.55
C GLU A 427 8.61 4.40 -3.26
N GLY A 428 9.09 3.32 -2.62
CA GLY A 428 10.30 2.59 -3.06
C GLY A 428 10.16 1.76 -4.33
N ALA A 429 8.95 1.57 -4.85
CA ALA A 429 8.68 0.70 -6.00
C ALA A 429 7.44 1.16 -6.81
N PRO A 430 7.37 0.86 -8.13
CA PRO A 430 6.30 1.36 -9.00
C PRO A 430 4.87 1.04 -8.52
N ASN A 431 4.60 -0.19 -8.09
CA ASN A 431 3.31 -0.58 -7.53
C ASN A 431 2.91 0.24 -6.28
N TYR A 432 3.88 0.64 -5.46
CA TYR A 432 3.62 1.51 -4.32
C TYR A 432 3.48 2.97 -4.76
N MET A 433 4.21 3.42 -5.79
CA MET A 433 4.03 4.73 -6.42
C MET A 433 2.64 4.89 -7.07
N ASP A 434 2.10 3.80 -7.63
CA ASP A 434 0.78 3.78 -8.23
C ASP A 434 -0.35 3.91 -7.20
N MET A 435 -0.11 3.60 -5.92
CA MET A 435 -1.12 3.78 -4.88
C MET A 435 -1.57 5.26 -4.74
N PRO A 436 -0.70 6.23 -4.40
CA PRO A 436 -1.09 7.63 -4.41
C PRO A 436 -1.48 8.11 -5.82
N GLY A 437 -0.92 7.50 -6.87
CA GLY A 437 -1.36 7.64 -8.27
C GLY A 437 -2.84 7.30 -8.51
N GLY A 438 -3.36 6.30 -7.81
CA GLY A 438 -4.70 5.76 -7.99
C GLY A 438 -5.78 6.45 -7.14
N TYR A 439 -5.43 7.02 -5.98
CA TYR A 439 -6.42 7.66 -5.10
C TYR A 439 -6.10 9.10 -4.69
N TYR A 440 -4.84 9.46 -4.41
CA TYR A 440 -4.53 10.78 -3.84
C TYR A 440 -4.47 11.86 -4.90
N TYR A 441 -3.61 11.68 -5.92
CA TYR A 441 -3.51 12.65 -7.01
C TYR A 441 -4.82 12.82 -7.79
N PRO A 442 -5.62 11.77 -8.06
CA PRO A 442 -6.94 11.92 -8.66
C PRO A 442 -7.88 12.82 -7.85
N VAL A 443 -7.94 12.65 -6.53
CA VAL A 443 -8.77 13.48 -5.64
C VAL A 443 -8.37 14.95 -5.71
N LEU A 444 -7.06 15.26 -5.82
CA LEU A 444 -6.57 16.64 -5.92
C LEU A 444 -7.03 17.38 -7.19
N LYS A 445 -7.25 16.67 -8.31
CA LYS A 445 -7.71 17.26 -9.59
C LYS A 445 -9.20 17.12 -9.85
N ASP A 446 -9.93 16.42 -8.99
CA ASP A 446 -11.34 16.14 -9.20
C ASP A 446 -12.19 17.37 -8.81
N PRO A 447 -13.04 17.92 -9.71
CA PRO A 447 -14.05 18.92 -9.39
C PRO A 447 -14.98 18.55 -8.22
N LYS A 448 -15.18 17.26 -7.97
CA LYS A 448 -15.94 16.70 -6.84
C LYS A 448 -15.06 16.32 -5.65
N GLY A 449 -13.74 16.34 -5.82
CA GLY A 449 -12.75 16.12 -4.77
C GLY A 449 -12.22 17.45 -4.22
N TRP A 450 -10.89 17.61 -4.18
CA TRP A 450 -10.26 18.77 -3.56
C TRP A 450 -10.61 20.10 -4.25
N LEU A 451 -10.86 20.09 -5.56
CA LEU A 451 -11.23 21.30 -6.30
C LEU A 451 -12.60 21.85 -5.92
N GLN A 452 -13.46 21.05 -5.27
CA GLN A 452 -14.70 21.56 -4.68
C GLN A 452 -14.41 22.63 -3.62
N TYR A 453 -13.30 22.50 -2.90
CA TYR A 453 -12.91 23.38 -1.78
C TYR A 453 -11.84 24.39 -2.19
N GLN A 454 -10.93 24.02 -3.10
CA GLN A 454 -9.91 24.90 -3.66
C GLN A 454 -9.94 24.85 -5.20
N PRO A 455 -10.88 25.57 -5.86
CA PRO A 455 -11.06 25.51 -7.33
C PRO A 455 -9.82 25.91 -8.14
N LYS A 456 -8.91 26.69 -7.54
CA LYS A 456 -7.67 27.16 -8.15
C LYS A 456 -6.44 26.33 -7.78
N PHE A 457 -6.61 25.21 -7.05
CA PHE A 457 -5.49 24.43 -6.53
C PHE A 457 -4.45 24.07 -7.60
N LEU A 458 -4.88 23.65 -8.79
CA LEU A 458 -3.96 23.28 -9.88
C LEU A 458 -3.23 24.49 -10.48
N GLU A 459 -3.89 25.66 -10.56
CA GLU A 459 -3.28 26.91 -11.02
C GLU A 459 -2.22 27.39 -10.02
N ASP A 460 -2.55 27.26 -8.74
CA ASP A 460 -1.74 27.68 -7.61
C ASP A 460 -0.55 26.74 -7.34
N ASN A 461 -0.67 25.47 -7.74
CA ASN A 461 0.29 24.41 -7.47
C ASN A 461 0.69 23.65 -8.76
N PRO A 462 1.40 24.30 -9.71
CA PRO A 462 1.72 23.70 -11.01
C PRO A 462 2.62 22.45 -10.93
N PHE A 463 3.32 22.23 -9.81
CA PHE A 463 4.10 21.02 -9.56
C PHE A 463 3.26 19.75 -9.56
N TYR A 464 1.94 19.86 -9.29
CA TYR A 464 1.00 18.75 -9.37
C TYR A 464 1.17 17.91 -10.63
N TRP A 465 1.33 18.54 -11.80
CA TRP A 465 1.41 17.83 -13.07
C TRP A 465 2.65 16.94 -13.18
N ALA A 466 3.75 17.31 -12.54
CA ALA A 466 4.92 16.45 -12.45
C ALA A 466 4.66 15.32 -11.45
N ALA A 467 4.22 15.67 -10.23
CA ALA A 467 3.97 14.73 -9.14
C ALA A 467 2.96 13.62 -9.48
N SER A 468 1.94 13.95 -10.28
CA SER A 468 0.85 13.02 -10.62
C SER A 468 1.11 12.18 -11.87
N SER A 469 2.26 12.30 -12.54
CA SER A 469 2.45 11.70 -13.87
C SER A 469 3.80 11.05 -14.12
N GLU A 470 4.85 11.42 -13.40
CA GLU A 470 6.19 10.88 -13.65
C GLU A 470 6.29 9.39 -13.30
N MET A 471 5.55 8.89 -12.30
CA MET A 471 5.56 7.45 -12.00
C MET A 471 5.10 6.59 -13.19
N HIS A 472 4.14 7.04 -14.01
CA HIS A 472 3.62 6.28 -15.16
C HIS A 472 4.60 6.24 -16.35
N LYS A 473 5.81 6.77 -16.17
CA LYS A 473 6.87 6.81 -17.19
C LYS A 473 7.95 5.76 -16.97
N VAL A 474 7.81 4.92 -15.94
CA VAL A 474 8.69 3.79 -15.59
C VAL A 474 8.28 2.49 -16.29
N ALA A 475 7.69 2.60 -17.49
CA ALA A 475 7.34 1.44 -18.31
C ALA A 475 8.31 1.23 -19.48
N THR A 476 8.47 -0.03 -19.85
CA THR A 476 9.18 -0.51 -21.04
C THR A 476 8.38 -0.23 -22.32
N VAL A 477 8.97 -0.49 -23.48
CA VAL A 477 8.30 -0.35 -24.78
C VAL A 477 7.06 -1.24 -24.92
N ARG A 478 7.02 -2.40 -24.23
CA ARG A 478 5.84 -3.28 -24.20
C ARG A 478 4.86 -2.93 -23.08
N GLY A 479 5.18 -1.96 -22.22
CA GLY A 479 4.32 -1.50 -21.15
C GLY A 479 4.47 -2.29 -19.85
N LEU A 480 5.49 -3.15 -19.73
CA LEU A 480 5.88 -3.74 -18.45
C LEU A 480 6.56 -2.66 -17.59
N GLU A 481 6.25 -2.61 -16.30
CA GLU A 481 6.90 -1.70 -15.35
C GLU A 481 8.33 -2.15 -15.06
N LEU A 482 9.22 -1.20 -14.79
CA LEU A 482 10.57 -1.46 -14.26
C LEU A 482 10.51 -2.17 -12.90
N GLU A 483 11.54 -2.95 -12.58
CA GLU A 483 11.52 -3.89 -11.44
C GLU A 483 12.47 -3.46 -10.31
N PHE A 484 12.24 -2.27 -9.75
CA PHE A 484 12.96 -1.81 -8.57
C PHE A 484 12.11 -1.91 -7.31
N GLY A 485 12.78 -2.13 -6.17
CA GLY A 485 12.16 -2.29 -4.87
C GLY A 485 11.13 -3.43 -4.78
N ASP A 486 10.09 -3.23 -3.98
CA ASP A 486 8.97 -4.16 -3.77
C ASP A 486 7.99 -4.23 -4.95
N GLN A 487 8.49 -4.23 -6.19
CA GLN A 487 7.67 -4.40 -7.38
C GLN A 487 7.15 -5.84 -7.48
N HIS A 488 5.84 -6.02 -7.64
CA HIS A 488 5.29 -7.35 -7.89
C HIS A 488 5.67 -7.81 -9.30
N GLU A 489 6.13 -9.05 -9.40
CA GLU A 489 6.38 -9.69 -10.68
C GLU A 489 5.09 -10.36 -11.18
N PRO A 490 4.42 -9.82 -12.21
CA PRO A 490 3.25 -10.49 -12.77
C PRO A 490 3.70 -11.72 -13.57
N CYS A 491 3.17 -12.90 -13.23
CA CYS A 491 3.35 -14.11 -14.04
C CYS A 491 2.84 -13.90 -15.47
N PHE A 492 1.72 -13.16 -15.59
CA PHE A 492 1.14 -12.68 -16.83
C PHE A 492 0.78 -11.21 -16.66
N ALA A 493 1.29 -10.35 -17.53
CA ALA A 493 1.21 -8.91 -17.34
C ALA A 493 0.03 -8.32 -18.14
N PRO A 494 -1.02 -7.77 -17.48
CA PRO A 494 -2.21 -7.25 -18.17
C PRO A 494 -1.92 -5.99 -19.00
N ASN A 495 -0.85 -5.27 -18.68
CA ASN A 495 -0.35 -4.08 -19.37
C ASN A 495 0.60 -4.39 -20.53
N PHE A 496 0.95 -5.66 -20.76
CA PHE A 496 1.76 -6.07 -21.90
C PHE A 496 1.02 -5.81 -23.22
N SER A 497 1.63 -5.02 -24.11
CA SER A 497 1.06 -4.67 -25.41
C SER A 497 1.87 -5.26 -26.56
N SER A 498 1.20 -6.02 -27.43
CA SER A 498 1.73 -6.44 -28.73
C SER A 498 1.24 -5.57 -29.89
N ASP A 499 0.42 -4.55 -29.63
CA ASP A 499 -0.13 -3.67 -30.66
C ASP A 499 1.00 -2.90 -31.38
N PRO A 500 1.19 -3.10 -32.69
CA PRO A 500 2.31 -2.48 -33.39
C PRO A 500 2.31 -0.95 -33.38
N ALA A 501 1.15 -0.30 -33.27
CA ALA A 501 1.08 1.15 -33.25
C ALA A 501 1.49 1.71 -31.87
N GLN A 502 1.01 1.10 -30.78
CA GLN A 502 1.41 1.45 -29.42
C GLN A 502 2.90 1.22 -29.18
N VAL A 503 3.42 0.09 -29.67
CA VAL A 503 4.84 -0.26 -29.55
C VAL A 503 5.69 0.79 -30.30
N ARG A 504 5.38 1.08 -31.57
CA ARG A 504 6.09 2.12 -32.34
C ARG A 504 6.07 3.49 -31.69
N GLU A 505 4.98 3.86 -31.02
CA GLU A 505 4.92 5.13 -30.31
C GLU A 505 5.84 5.13 -29.08
N ARG A 506 5.84 4.03 -28.31
CA ARG A 506 6.73 3.88 -27.16
C ARG A 506 8.21 3.76 -27.55
N GLU A 507 8.51 3.19 -28.72
CA GLU A 507 9.85 3.11 -29.31
C GLU A 507 10.47 4.48 -29.57
N ARG A 508 9.64 5.53 -29.74
CA ARG A 508 10.14 6.91 -29.90
C ARG A 508 10.59 7.54 -28.59
N ILE A 509 10.16 7.01 -27.44
CA ILE A 509 10.46 7.60 -26.14
C ILE A 509 11.96 7.42 -25.86
N GLY A 510 12.68 8.53 -25.71
CA GLY A 510 14.09 8.55 -25.35
C GLY A 510 14.36 8.16 -23.89
N SER A 511 15.64 8.08 -23.56
CA SER A 511 16.13 7.80 -22.19
C SER A 511 15.65 8.82 -21.18
N ARG A 512 15.53 8.39 -19.93
CA ARG A 512 15.04 9.25 -18.84
C ARG A 512 15.90 9.09 -17.61
N ASN A 513 15.97 10.16 -16.82
CA ASN A 513 16.73 10.18 -15.60
C ASN A 513 16.00 11.00 -14.54
N TRP A 514 15.58 10.33 -13.47
CA TRP A 514 14.96 10.92 -12.30
C TRP A 514 16.03 11.03 -11.21
N ALA A 515 16.88 12.06 -11.32
CA ALA A 515 18.04 12.23 -10.44
C ALA A 515 17.67 12.58 -8.98
N GLY A 516 16.47 13.11 -8.75
CA GLY A 516 15.93 13.38 -7.43
C GLY A 516 15.55 12.09 -6.71
N TYR A 517 14.75 11.25 -7.37
CA TYR A 517 14.36 9.95 -6.85
C TYR A 517 15.51 8.93 -6.85
N GLY A 518 16.29 8.90 -7.92
CA GLY A 518 17.49 8.09 -8.09
C GLY A 518 17.32 6.90 -9.04
N ILE A 519 16.67 7.07 -10.19
CA ILE A 519 16.60 6.03 -11.23
C ILE A 519 16.93 6.63 -12.58
N GLY A 520 17.70 5.89 -13.38
CA GLY A 520 17.98 6.25 -14.77
C GLY A 520 17.73 5.07 -15.69
N LEU A 521 17.20 5.37 -16.87
CA LEU A 521 16.85 4.41 -17.90
C LEU A 521 17.47 4.82 -19.23
N ILE A 522 18.42 4.02 -19.70
CA ILE A 522 19.07 4.15 -21.01
C ILE A 522 18.28 3.33 -22.03
N ARG A 523 17.95 3.91 -23.17
CA ARG A 523 17.14 3.32 -24.24
C ARG A 523 17.84 3.53 -25.58
N VAL A 524 18.41 2.47 -26.14
CA VAL A 524 19.16 2.53 -27.40
C VAL A 524 18.62 1.49 -28.38
N GLY A 525 18.73 1.79 -29.67
CA GLY A 525 18.21 0.96 -30.75
C GLY A 525 16.79 1.34 -31.17
N GLY A 526 16.32 0.68 -32.21
CA GLY A 526 15.06 0.97 -32.89
C GLY A 526 14.07 -0.21 -32.89
N PRO A 527 13.13 -0.23 -33.85
CA PRO A 527 12.03 -1.18 -33.85
C PRO A 527 12.44 -2.65 -33.72
N GLY A 528 11.81 -3.37 -32.79
CA GLY A 528 12.03 -4.81 -32.54
C GLY A 528 13.38 -5.19 -31.91
N HIS A 529 14.29 -4.23 -31.69
CA HIS A 529 15.61 -4.48 -31.12
C HIS A 529 15.97 -3.53 -29.97
N ARG A 530 15.06 -2.65 -29.57
CA ARG A 530 15.28 -1.64 -28.52
C ARG A 530 15.77 -2.28 -27.23
N GLN A 531 16.92 -1.83 -26.74
CA GLN A 531 17.48 -2.22 -25.46
C GLN A 531 17.20 -1.13 -24.42
N GLU A 532 16.60 -1.49 -23.30
CA GLU A 532 16.28 -0.60 -22.18
C GLU A 532 17.01 -1.09 -20.93
N VAL A 533 17.96 -0.33 -20.41
CA VAL A 533 18.77 -0.69 -19.23
C VAL A 533 18.52 0.32 -18.11
N GLY A 534 17.97 -0.17 -17.00
CA GLY A 534 17.73 0.59 -15.79
C GLY A 534 18.93 0.55 -14.86
N LEU A 535 19.25 1.67 -14.23
CA LEU A 535 20.19 1.79 -13.12
C LEU A 535 19.44 2.37 -11.91
N ASP A 536 19.41 1.60 -10.84
CA ASP A 536 18.81 2.00 -9.57
C ASP A 536 19.89 2.58 -8.65
N TYR A 537 19.75 3.86 -8.35
CA TYR A 537 20.58 4.60 -7.41
C TYR A 537 19.70 5.40 -6.42
N THR A 538 18.58 4.76 -6.05
CA THR A 538 17.44 5.38 -5.37
C THR A 538 17.80 5.97 -4.02
N ARG A 539 17.13 7.10 -3.73
CA ARG A 539 17.12 7.78 -2.43
C ARG A 539 15.90 7.42 -1.59
N ALA A 540 14.92 6.76 -2.21
CA ALA A 540 13.74 6.28 -1.51
C ALA A 540 14.13 5.23 -0.44
N THR A 541 13.37 5.18 0.64
CA THR A 541 13.54 4.20 1.73
C THR A 541 12.28 3.33 1.84
N LEU A 542 12.26 2.32 2.71
CA LEU A 542 11.17 1.36 2.89
C LEU A 542 11.12 0.27 1.81
N HIS A 543 10.21 0.38 0.85
CA HIS A 543 9.89 -0.64 -0.16
C HIS A 543 11.01 -0.87 -1.20
N ASN A 544 12.23 -1.08 -0.71
CA ASN A 544 13.49 -1.17 -1.46
C ASN A 544 14.32 -2.39 -1.00
N ALA A 545 15.22 -2.84 -1.87
CA ALA A 545 16.13 -3.96 -1.62
C ALA A 545 17.55 -3.51 -1.21
N GLN A 546 18.45 -4.47 -1.01
CA GLN A 546 19.88 -4.22 -0.76
C GLN A 546 20.64 -4.10 -2.09
N ASP A 547 20.39 -3.00 -2.81
CA ASP A 547 20.55 -2.99 -4.27
C ASP A 547 21.12 -1.68 -4.84
N ALA A 548 21.82 -0.86 -4.05
CA ALA A 548 22.38 0.39 -4.57
C ALA A 548 23.27 0.15 -5.81
N LEU A 549 23.06 0.94 -6.87
CA LEU A 549 23.65 0.80 -8.20
C LEU A 549 23.36 -0.54 -8.90
N SER A 550 22.21 -1.16 -8.63
CA SER A 550 21.74 -2.37 -9.33
C SER A 550 21.28 -2.09 -10.76
N LEU A 551 21.26 -3.13 -11.59
CA LEU A 551 20.80 -3.06 -12.98
C LEU A 551 19.60 -3.94 -13.28
N GLU A 552 18.86 -3.55 -14.29
CA GLU A 552 17.91 -4.38 -15.02
C GLU A 552 18.07 -4.14 -16.52
N CYS A 553 17.74 -5.12 -17.35
CA CYS A 553 17.88 -5.02 -18.80
C CYS A 553 16.70 -5.67 -19.50
N TRP A 554 16.14 -4.94 -20.45
CA TRP A 554 14.99 -5.31 -21.27
C TRP A 554 15.36 -5.21 -22.75
N VAL A 555 14.90 -6.17 -23.55
CA VAL A 555 15.07 -6.15 -25.00
C VAL A 555 13.69 -6.25 -25.64
N ASP A 556 13.32 -5.22 -26.40
CA ASP A 556 11.97 -5.03 -26.94
C ASP A 556 10.90 -5.19 -25.85
N GLY A 557 11.19 -4.60 -24.67
CA GLY A 557 10.32 -4.55 -23.50
C GLY A 557 10.10 -5.89 -22.80
N VAL A 558 10.89 -6.92 -23.13
CA VAL A 558 10.90 -8.22 -22.45
C VAL A 558 12.17 -8.32 -21.58
N PRO A 559 12.06 -8.82 -20.34
CA PRO A 559 13.19 -8.82 -19.43
C PRO A 559 14.22 -9.87 -19.83
N VAL A 560 15.49 -9.48 -19.82
CA VAL A 560 16.64 -10.37 -20.05
C VAL A 560 17.55 -10.43 -18.83
N MET A 561 17.66 -9.33 -18.07
CA MET A 561 18.22 -9.31 -16.73
C MET A 561 17.22 -8.69 -15.77
N ARG A 562 16.77 -9.46 -14.78
CA ARG A 562 15.77 -9.03 -13.80
C ARG A 562 16.37 -8.86 -12.43
N LYS A 563 15.80 -7.93 -11.68
CA LYS A 563 16.00 -7.82 -10.24
C LYS A 563 14.97 -8.73 -9.57
N GLY A 564 15.27 -9.21 -8.36
CA GLY A 564 14.26 -9.89 -7.56
C GLY A 564 13.19 -8.88 -7.18
N GLY A 565 11.95 -9.12 -7.62
CA GLY A 565 10.81 -8.32 -7.21
C GLY A 565 10.33 -8.72 -5.82
N TYR A 566 9.04 -8.51 -5.59
CA TYR A 566 8.42 -8.62 -4.27
C TYR A 566 7.89 -10.01 -3.94
N SER A 567 8.16 -10.48 -2.72
CA SER A 567 7.62 -11.75 -2.20
C SER A 567 6.95 -11.53 -0.84
N ALA A 568 5.66 -11.18 -0.85
CA ALA A 568 4.90 -10.97 0.39
C ALA A 568 4.78 -12.26 1.22
N TRP A 569 5.64 -12.41 2.22
CA TRP A 569 5.73 -13.60 3.09
C TRP A 569 4.39 -13.97 3.74
N TRP A 570 3.58 -12.98 4.12
CA TRP A 570 2.28 -13.19 4.77
C TRP A 570 1.21 -13.78 3.83
N SER A 571 1.44 -13.73 2.52
CA SER A 571 0.52 -14.25 1.50
C SER A 571 0.91 -15.62 0.95
N ASN A 572 2.06 -16.16 1.37
CA ASN A 572 2.56 -17.43 0.87
C ASN A 572 1.57 -18.57 1.17
N ALA A 573 1.18 -19.33 0.15
CA ALA A 573 0.28 -20.47 0.31
C ALA A 573 1.05 -21.73 0.70
N HIS A 574 0.55 -22.49 1.67
CA HIS A 574 1.04 -23.84 1.90
C HIS A 574 0.64 -24.73 0.73
N LEU A 575 1.59 -25.41 0.08
CA LEU A 575 1.33 -26.16 -1.15
C LEU A 575 0.71 -27.54 -0.83
N GLN A 576 -0.62 -27.62 -0.89
CA GLN A 576 -1.40 -28.84 -0.63
C GLN A 576 -1.72 -29.56 -1.94
N TRP A 577 -0.71 -30.20 -2.53
CA TRP A 577 -0.81 -30.79 -3.86
C TRP A 577 -1.93 -31.82 -4.00
N GLU A 578 -2.40 -32.45 -2.94
CA GLU A 578 -3.53 -33.37 -2.96
C GLU A 578 -4.88 -32.70 -3.30
N ARG A 579 -4.99 -31.38 -3.18
CA ARG A 579 -6.24 -30.66 -3.38
C ARG A 579 -6.51 -30.28 -4.85
N PRO A 580 -7.78 -30.28 -5.30
CA PRO A 580 -8.14 -29.98 -6.69
C PRO A 580 -7.62 -28.63 -7.21
N GLU A 581 -7.62 -27.59 -6.39
CA GLU A 581 -7.17 -26.25 -6.78
C GLU A 581 -5.66 -26.17 -7.04
N TYR A 582 -4.84 -26.89 -6.26
CA TYR A 582 -3.40 -26.98 -6.48
C TYR A 582 -3.06 -27.94 -7.65
N GLN A 583 -3.90 -28.95 -7.90
CA GLN A 583 -3.81 -29.75 -9.12
C GLN A 583 -4.14 -28.93 -10.36
N ALA A 584 -5.13 -28.04 -10.29
CA ALA A 584 -5.43 -27.09 -11.36
C ALA A 584 -4.25 -26.12 -11.59
N LEU A 585 -3.62 -25.61 -10.52
CA LEU A 585 -2.42 -24.78 -10.62
C LEU A 585 -1.28 -25.48 -11.38
N LYS A 586 -1.02 -26.76 -11.11
CA LYS A 586 -0.04 -27.57 -11.87
C LYS A 586 -0.36 -27.66 -13.35
N GLN A 587 -1.64 -27.72 -13.70
CA GLN A 587 -2.11 -27.86 -15.08
C GLN A 587 -2.04 -26.55 -15.86
N MET A 588 -1.86 -25.39 -15.21
CA MET A 588 -1.72 -24.10 -15.88
C MET A 588 -0.44 -23.98 -16.72
N GLY A 589 0.51 -24.90 -16.58
CA GLY A 589 1.75 -24.91 -17.36
C GLY A 589 2.69 -23.76 -16.98
N TYR A 590 2.83 -23.50 -15.68
CA TYR A 590 3.74 -22.47 -15.19
C TYR A 590 5.18 -22.74 -15.67
N PRO A 591 5.88 -21.75 -16.24
CA PRO A 591 7.20 -21.97 -16.87
C PRO A 591 8.32 -22.27 -15.87
N HIS A 592 8.08 -22.10 -14.57
CA HIS A 592 9.07 -22.24 -13.50
C HIS A 592 8.58 -23.14 -12.36
N GLU A 593 9.51 -23.60 -11.53
CA GLU A 593 9.20 -24.42 -10.36
C GLU A 593 8.30 -23.65 -9.37
N ILE A 594 7.25 -24.30 -8.89
CA ILE A 594 6.38 -23.75 -7.85
C ILE A 594 6.88 -24.26 -6.50
N VAL A 595 7.41 -23.36 -5.68
CA VAL A 595 7.97 -23.63 -4.35
C VAL A 595 7.28 -22.79 -3.28
N GLU A 596 7.25 -23.31 -2.05
CA GLU A 596 6.69 -22.61 -0.90
C GLU A 596 7.71 -21.61 -0.31
N GLY A 597 7.28 -20.37 -0.06
CA GLY A 597 8.15 -19.26 0.34
C GLY A 597 8.36 -19.04 1.84
N GLU A 598 7.78 -19.89 2.71
CA GLU A 598 7.68 -19.69 4.18
C GLU A 598 6.82 -18.46 4.58
N ARG A 599 6.15 -18.50 5.75
CA ARG A 599 5.19 -17.45 6.18
C ARG A 599 5.71 -16.52 7.26
N ALA A 600 7.02 -16.38 7.39
CA ALA A 600 7.64 -15.53 8.40
C ALA A 600 8.38 -14.36 7.73
N PHE A 601 8.56 -13.26 8.46
CA PHE A 601 9.32 -12.11 7.97
C PHE A 601 10.79 -12.47 7.68
N ASP A 602 11.33 -13.48 8.35
CA ASP A 602 12.65 -14.07 8.08
C ASP A 602 12.61 -15.25 7.09
N GLY A 603 11.45 -15.50 6.49
CA GLY A 603 11.24 -16.56 5.50
C GLY A 603 12.11 -16.35 4.26
N TRP A 604 12.61 -17.45 3.69
CA TRP A 604 13.62 -17.37 2.64
C TRP A 604 13.16 -16.54 1.42
N SER A 605 11.88 -16.57 1.04
CA SER A 605 11.41 -15.87 -0.16
C SER A 605 11.46 -14.35 0.00
N TRP A 606 11.07 -13.85 1.18
CA TRP A 606 11.17 -12.44 1.52
C TRP A 606 12.62 -11.97 1.54
N ILE A 607 13.49 -12.68 2.26
CA ILE A 607 14.91 -12.30 2.37
C ILE A 607 15.58 -12.42 1.00
N TRP A 608 15.24 -13.45 0.21
CA TRP A 608 15.77 -13.65 -1.14
C TRP A 608 15.44 -12.46 -2.03
N SER A 609 14.16 -12.05 -2.09
CA SER A 609 13.71 -10.89 -2.85
C SER A 609 14.48 -9.60 -2.53
N HIS A 610 14.95 -9.42 -1.30
CA HIS A 610 15.68 -8.20 -0.90
C HIS A 610 17.21 -8.35 -0.92
N SER A 611 17.72 -9.56 -1.21
CA SER A 611 19.13 -9.91 -1.11
C SER A 611 19.92 -9.45 -2.34
N PRO A 612 21.18 -9.00 -2.19
CA PRO A 612 22.03 -8.64 -3.33
C PRO A 612 22.17 -9.78 -4.38
N LEU A 613 21.97 -11.03 -3.96
CA LEU A 613 22.09 -12.21 -4.81
C LEU A 613 21.11 -12.20 -5.99
N CYS A 614 19.93 -11.57 -5.83
CA CYS A 614 18.92 -11.47 -6.88
C CYS A 614 18.81 -10.07 -7.51
N GLN A 615 19.65 -9.11 -7.09
CA GLN A 615 19.46 -7.69 -7.41
C GLN A 615 20.40 -7.14 -8.50
N ASN A 616 21.19 -7.97 -9.18
CA ASN A 616 22.16 -7.50 -10.20
C ASN A 616 23.12 -6.40 -9.69
N THR A 617 23.57 -6.56 -8.45
CA THR A 617 24.45 -5.63 -7.74
C THR A 617 25.73 -6.33 -7.29
N VAL A 618 26.49 -5.69 -6.41
CA VAL A 618 27.76 -6.16 -5.88
C VAL A 618 27.68 -6.35 -4.36
N THR A 619 28.48 -7.28 -3.83
CA THR A 619 28.79 -7.35 -2.41
C THR A 619 30.28 -7.09 -2.16
N VAL A 620 30.57 -6.55 -0.96
CA VAL A 620 31.92 -6.40 -0.41
C VAL A 620 31.99 -7.20 0.88
N ASP A 621 32.86 -8.20 0.93
CA ASP A 621 32.99 -9.13 2.05
C ASP A 621 31.60 -9.66 2.48
N GLU A 622 30.86 -10.17 1.48
CA GLU A 622 29.52 -10.76 1.60
C GLU A 622 28.44 -9.82 2.17
N THR A 623 28.71 -8.52 2.22
CA THR A 623 27.76 -7.49 2.65
C THR A 623 27.29 -6.69 1.44
N ALA A 624 26.01 -6.37 1.38
CA ALA A 624 25.39 -5.57 0.33
C ALA A 624 25.39 -4.06 0.64
N PRO A 625 25.30 -3.18 -0.38
CA PRO A 625 25.21 -1.75 -0.15
C PRO A 625 23.77 -1.32 0.19
N GLY A 626 23.61 -0.63 1.33
CA GLY A 626 22.33 -0.07 1.79
C GLY A 626 21.31 -1.12 2.27
N ARG A 627 20.63 -0.88 3.39
CA ARG A 627 19.48 -1.71 3.80
C ARG A 627 18.21 -1.03 3.31
N GLY A 628 17.53 -1.60 2.33
CA GLY A 628 16.40 -0.93 1.64
C GLY A 628 15.23 -0.53 2.54
N TRP A 629 14.93 -1.32 3.58
CA TRP A 629 13.79 -1.11 4.49
C TRP A 629 14.00 -0.12 5.65
N ALA A 630 15.23 0.32 5.91
CA ALA A 630 15.53 1.23 7.01
C ALA A 630 15.98 2.61 6.50
N ASP A 631 15.88 3.62 7.36
CA ASP A 631 16.35 4.99 7.07
C ASP A 631 17.89 5.09 7.17
N ASN A 632 18.58 4.20 6.49
CA ASN A 632 20.03 4.08 6.48
C ASN A 632 20.58 3.78 5.08
N ARG A 633 19.90 4.27 4.04
CA ARG A 633 20.40 4.19 2.66
C ARG A 633 21.43 5.30 2.39
N GLY A 634 22.35 5.05 1.46
CA GLY A 634 23.14 6.11 0.84
C GLY A 634 22.35 6.83 -0.25
N TYR A 635 23.04 7.59 -1.11
CA TYR A 635 22.42 8.19 -2.28
C TYR A 635 23.35 8.19 -3.49
N GLY A 636 22.78 8.06 -4.68
CA GLY A 636 23.48 8.29 -5.94
C GLY A 636 23.58 9.77 -6.30
N GLU A 637 24.79 10.19 -6.68
CA GLU A 637 25.08 11.44 -7.37
C GLU A 637 25.26 11.16 -8.87
N VAL A 638 24.43 11.78 -9.70
CA VAL A 638 24.59 11.74 -11.15
C VAL A 638 25.76 12.63 -11.54
N ILE A 639 26.85 12.02 -12.01
CA ILE A 639 28.03 12.72 -12.49
C ILE A 639 27.80 13.21 -13.92
N THR A 640 27.23 12.36 -14.77
CA THR A 640 26.88 12.69 -16.16
C THR A 640 25.62 11.96 -16.58
N PHE A 641 24.72 12.67 -17.28
CA PHE A 641 23.64 12.06 -18.03
C PHE A 641 23.59 12.66 -19.44
N LYS A 642 23.60 11.80 -20.44
CA LYS A 642 23.37 12.13 -21.85
C LYS A 642 22.34 11.16 -22.39
N GLY A 643 21.20 11.68 -22.82
CA GLY A 643 20.08 10.91 -23.33
C GLY A 643 18.83 11.79 -23.45
N GLY A 644 17.71 11.16 -23.79
CA GLY A 644 16.40 11.82 -23.91
C GLY A 644 16.03 12.21 -25.33
N GLU A 645 16.96 12.10 -26.29
CA GLU A 645 16.63 12.19 -27.70
C GLU A 645 15.67 11.07 -28.10
N ALA A 646 14.69 11.40 -28.95
CA ALA A 646 13.79 10.40 -29.50
C ALA A 646 14.58 9.40 -30.37
N ALA A 647 14.12 8.15 -30.43
CA ALA A 647 14.79 7.15 -31.26
C ALA A 647 14.82 7.57 -32.73
N GLY A 648 16.00 7.49 -33.35
CA GLY A 648 16.24 7.90 -34.74
C GLY A 648 16.63 9.37 -34.92
N GLU A 649 16.54 10.20 -33.87
CA GLU A 649 17.03 11.58 -33.92
C GLU A 649 18.57 11.64 -33.75
N PRO A 650 19.24 12.66 -34.32
CA PRO A 650 20.68 12.83 -34.17
C PRO A 650 21.13 12.77 -32.70
N GLY A 651 22.06 11.88 -32.41
CA GLY A 651 22.58 11.66 -31.06
C GLY A 651 21.89 10.55 -30.28
N SER A 652 20.74 10.01 -30.70
CA SER A 652 20.04 8.94 -29.96
C SER A 652 20.85 7.65 -29.81
N GLY A 653 21.76 7.38 -30.76
CA GLY A 653 22.62 6.20 -30.81
C GLY A 653 23.85 6.24 -29.89
N PHE A 654 24.07 7.29 -29.10
CA PHE A 654 25.08 7.32 -28.05
C PHE A 654 24.49 7.92 -26.78
N GLN A 655 24.59 7.23 -25.65
CA GLN A 655 23.97 7.64 -24.40
C GLN A 655 24.87 7.31 -23.21
N VAL A 656 24.75 8.11 -22.15
CA VAL A 656 25.60 8.00 -20.96
C VAL A 656 24.74 8.18 -19.71
N LEU A 657 24.90 7.28 -18.75
CA LEU A 657 24.45 7.48 -17.38
C LEU A 657 25.58 7.10 -16.45
N ASP A 658 26.07 8.04 -15.66
CA ASP A 658 27.22 7.89 -14.81
C ASP A 658 26.89 8.33 -13.39
N VAL A 659 26.93 7.40 -12.45
CA VAL A 659 26.47 7.62 -11.08
C VAL A 659 27.51 7.16 -10.08
N ARG A 660 27.78 8.03 -9.11
CA ARG A 660 28.61 7.73 -7.94
C ARG A 660 27.72 7.57 -6.71
N ASP A 661 27.88 6.46 -6.00
CA ASP A 661 27.24 6.26 -4.71
C ASP A 661 27.98 7.02 -3.61
N HIS A 662 27.20 7.55 -2.67
CA HIS A 662 27.67 8.12 -1.42
C HIS A 662 27.01 7.42 -0.25
N TYR A 663 27.84 7.02 0.72
CA TYR A 663 27.44 6.51 2.03
C TYR A 663 26.80 5.13 2.11
N SER A 664 26.35 4.47 1.03
CA SER A 664 25.63 3.18 1.14
C SER A 664 26.46 2.11 1.85
N TRP A 665 27.78 2.11 1.68
CA TRP A 665 28.72 1.23 2.37
C TRP A 665 28.99 1.62 3.83
N SER A 666 29.16 2.91 4.10
CA SER A 666 29.40 3.40 5.47
C SER A 666 28.23 3.06 6.41
N ARG A 667 27.00 3.02 5.88
CA ARG A 667 25.78 2.68 6.61
C ARG A 667 25.70 1.21 7.02
N VAL A 668 26.47 0.36 6.37
CA VAL A 668 26.61 -1.07 6.70
C VAL A 668 28.00 -1.40 7.25
N GLY A 669 28.77 -0.39 7.68
CA GLY A 669 30.06 -0.56 8.33
C GLY A 669 31.17 -1.07 7.41
N LYS A 670 31.09 -0.78 6.10
CA LYS A 670 32.13 -1.14 5.13
C LYS A 670 32.92 0.08 4.68
N GLU A 671 34.24 -0.07 4.69
CA GLU A 671 35.21 0.92 4.21
C GLU A 671 35.36 0.80 2.69
N VAL A 672 34.50 1.52 1.96
CA VAL A 672 34.55 1.65 0.50
C VAL A 672 34.69 3.12 0.15
N SER A 673 35.78 3.45 -0.54
CA SER A 673 36.17 4.84 -0.86
C SER A 673 35.65 5.33 -2.21
N ASP A 674 35.35 4.41 -3.12
CA ASP A 674 34.78 4.71 -4.43
C ASP A 674 33.83 3.58 -4.85
N PHE A 675 32.59 3.92 -5.14
CA PHE A 675 31.58 3.03 -5.71
C PHE A 675 30.82 3.82 -6.78
N ARG A 676 31.05 3.48 -8.05
CA ARG A 676 30.55 4.22 -9.21
C ARG A 676 30.22 3.25 -10.32
N ARG A 677 29.11 3.48 -11.01
CA ARG A 677 28.67 2.67 -12.15
C ARG A 677 28.32 3.59 -13.32
N THR A 678 28.87 3.28 -14.49
CA THR A 678 28.63 4.03 -15.72
C THR A 678 28.04 3.10 -16.77
N LEU A 679 26.89 3.48 -17.33
CA LEU A 679 26.26 2.86 -18.48
C LEU A 679 26.51 3.70 -19.72
N LEU A 680 27.02 3.06 -20.77
CA LEU A 680 27.22 3.66 -22.09
C LEU A 680 26.38 2.91 -23.12
N GLY A 681 25.28 3.51 -23.55
CA GLY A 681 24.45 2.99 -24.63
C GLY A 681 25.03 3.40 -25.98
N VAL A 682 25.23 2.45 -26.88
CA VAL A 682 25.78 2.68 -28.22
C VAL A 682 25.01 1.88 -29.27
N GLU A 683 24.69 2.53 -30.37
CA GLU A 683 24.22 1.87 -31.58
C GLU A 683 25.43 1.56 -32.47
N GLY A 684 25.64 0.27 -32.73
CA GLY A 684 26.72 -0.18 -33.60
C GLY A 684 26.49 0.22 -35.07
N PRO A 685 27.51 0.05 -35.93
CA PRO A 685 27.40 0.41 -37.35
C PRO A 685 26.26 -0.30 -38.10
N GLU A 686 25.82 -1.45 -37.61
CA GLU A 686 24.71 -2.25 -38.17
C GLU A 686 23.34 -1.92 -37.54
N GLY A 687 23.24 -0.85 -36.74
CA GLY A 687 21.99 -0.47 -36.04
C GLY A 687 21.70 -1.29 -34.77
N ARG A 688 22.58 -2.23 -34.41
CA ARG A 688 22.42 -3.08 -33.22
C ARG A 688 22.76 -2.30 -31.95
N PRO A 689 21.89 -2.27 -30.94
CA PRO A 689 22.19 -1.62 -29.67
C PRO A 689 23.10 -2.48 -28.80
N TYR A 690 23.98 -1.81 -28.06
CA TYR A 690 24.77 -2.37 -26.99
C TYR A 690 24.76 -1.41 -25.80
N VAL A 691 24.86 -1.96 -24.60
CA VAL A 691 25.13 -1.18 -23.38
C VAL A 691 26.40 -1.71 -22.74
N LEU A 692 27.37 -0.83 -22.56
CA LEU A 692 28.60 -1.11 -21.83
C LEU A 692 28.41 -0.67 -20.37
N ASP A 693 28.51 -1.61 -19.45
CA ASP A 693 28.50 -1.40 -18.00
C ASP A 693 29.94 -1.32 -17.47
N VAL A 694 30.27 -0.21 -16.81
CA VAL A 694 31.57 0.02 -16.17
C VAL A 694 31.36 0.24 -14.68
N LEU A 695 31.69 -0.77 -13.89
CA LEU A 695 31.69 -0.69 -12.43
C LEU A 695 33.10 -0.37 -11.91
N LYS A 696 33.21 0.67 -11.09
CA LYS A 696 34.41 0.99 -10.30
C LYS A 696 34.10 0.85 -8.81
N LEU A 697 34.89 0.02 -8.13
CA LEU A 697 34.75 -0.26 -6.71
C LEU A 697 36.14 -0.30 -6.04
N THR A 698 36.33 0.44 -4.95
CA THR A 698 37.62 0.51 -4.22
C THR A 698 37.41 0.45 -2.71
N GLY A 699 37.85 -0.64 -2.07
CA GLY A 699 37.72 -0.90 -0.63
C GLY A 699 37.36 -2.37 -0.35
N GLY A 700 37.38 -2.80 0.91
CA GLY A 700 37.14 -4.20 1.31
C GLY A 700 38.18 -5.20 0.79
N GLN A 701 37.93 -6.50 1.01
CA GLN A 701 38.87 -7.58 0.63
C GLN A 701 38.38 -8.39 -0.56
N ARG A 702 37.07 -8.68 -0.62
CA ARG A 702 36.46 -9.50 -1.67
C ARG A 702 35.27 -8.78 -2.29
N HIS A 703 35.28 -8.70 -3.61
CA HIS A 703 34.15 -8.20 -4.41
C HIS A 703 33.47 -9.36 -5.12
N ALA A 704 32.14 -9.41 -5.07
CA ALA A 704 31.35 -10.33 -5.88
C ALA A 704 30.25 -9.56 -6.61
N ILE A 705 30.24 -9.64 -7.94
CA ILE A 705 29.18 -9.08 -8.78
C ILE A 705 28.20 -10.19 -9.16
N TYR A 706 26.91 -9.91 -9.01
CA TYR A 706 25.83 -10.82 -9.36
C TYR A 706 25.12 -10.29 -10.61
N ASN A 707 24.80 -11.17 -11.55
CA ASN A 707 23.99 -10.87 -12.73
C ASN A 707 23.06 -12.05 -12.99
N ASN A 708 21.75 -11.77 -12.99
CA ASN A 708 20.70 -12.75 -13.15
C ASN A 708 20.17 -12.67 -14.58
N GLY A 709 20.68 -13.55 -15.45
CA GLY A 709 20.14 -13.74 -16.79
C GLY A 709 18.87 -14.60 -16.72
N TRP A 710 17.76 -14.09 -17.28
CA TRP A 710 16.51 -14.83 -17.30
C TRP A 710 16.28 -15.48 -18.66
N GLY A 711 16.68 -16.73 -18.77
CA GLY A 711 16.60 -17.52 -19.99
C GLY A 711 17.40 -18.80 -19.90
N GLU A 712 17.39 -19.59 -20.98
CA GLU A 712 18.21 -20.78 -21.11
C GLU A 712 19.56 -20.42 -21.73
N ARG A 713 20.67 -20.86 -21.12
CA ARG A 713 22.00 -20.72 -21.73
C ARG A 713 22.07 -21.62 -22.97
N VAL A 714 22.19 -21.02 -24.16
CA VAL A 714 22.21 -21.75 -25.44
C VAL A 714 23.59 -21.92 -26.04
N SER A 715 24.49 -20.98 -25.76
CA SER A 715 25.90 -21.08 -26.10
C SER A 715 26.74 -20.24 -25.14
N ASP A 716 28.00 -20.60 -25.02
CA ASP A 716 28.94 -19.87 -24.20
C ASP A 716 30.39 -20.07 -24.67
N ASN A 717 31.23 -19.11 -24.31
CA ASN A 717 32.67 -19.15 -24.47
C ASN A 717 33.30 -18.90 -23.08
N LEU A 718 32.90 -19.72 -22.10
CA LEU A 718 33.38 -19.62 -20.74
C LEU A 718 34.74 -20.30 -20.55
N PRO A 719 35.55 -19.86 -19.57
CA PRO A 719 36.68 -20.66 -19.11
C PRO A 719 36.24 -22.06 -18.67
N GLY A 720 37.13 -23.05 -18.81
CA GLY A 720 36.81 -24.43 -18.44
C GLY A 720 36.38 -24.57 -16.97
N VAL A 721 35.40 -25.44 -16.72
CA VAL A 721 34.92 -25.75 -15.37
C VAL A 721 36.05 -26.38 -14.56
N SER A 722 36.44 -25.72 -13.46
CA SER A 722 37.46 -26.16 -12.52
C SER A 722 36.88 -26.92 -11.32
N GLY A 723 35.58 -26.80 -11.07
CA GLY A 723 34.87 -27.53 -10.03
C GLY A 723 33.36 -27.29 -10.06
N LYS A 724 32.64 -28.07 -9.26
CA LYS A 724 31.20 -27.93 -9.05
C LYS A 724 30.89 -27.83 -7.56
N ALA A 725 29.77 -27.23 -7.23
CA ALA A 725 29.25 -27.17 -5.88
C ALA A 725 27.71 -27.27 -5.92
N ASP A 726 27.11 -27.85 -4.88
CA ASP A 726 25.65 -27.99 -4.83
C ASP A 726 24.98 -26.62 -4.70
N ASP A 727 25.59 -25.74 -3.90
CA ASP A 727 25.14 -24.38 -3.66
C ASP A 727 26.29 -23.39 -3.45
N LEU A 728 25.96 -22.10 -3.28
CA LEU A 728 26.98 -21.05 -3.13
C LEU A 728 27.67 -21.09 -1.75
N THR A 729 27.08 -21.75 -0.74
CA THR A 729 27.70 -21.88 0.59
C THR A 729 28.95 -22.76 0.55
N GLN A 730 28.96 -23.80 -0.29
CA GLN A 730 30.13 -24.65 -0.52
C GLN A 730 31.28 -23.91 -1.22
N VAL A 731 30.98 -22.81 -1.92
CA VAL A 731 31.99 -22.01 -2.62
C VAL A 731 32.54 -20.90 -1.73
N PHE A 732 31.68 -20.26 -0.94
CA PHE A 732 32.05 -19.07 -0.18
C PHE A 732 32.46 -19.42 1.27
N PHE A 733 31.94 -20.51 1.82
CA PHE A 733 32.03 -20.83 3.25
C PHE A 733 32.36 -22.31 3.53
N ASP A 734 32.85 -23.05 2.53
CA ASP A 734 33.14 -24.49 2.63
C ASP A 734 31.97 -25.32 3.20
N GLY A 735 30.73 -24.88 2.91
CA GLY A 735 29.48 -25.54 3.33
C GLY A 735 29.06 -25.22 4.77
N LYS A 736 29.85 -24.44 5.52
CA LYS A 736 29.54 -24.02 6.89
C LYS A 736 29.33 -22.52 6.93
N LEU A 737 28.09 -22.09 7.15
CA LEU A 737 27.76 -20.67 7.25
C LEU A 737 28.60 -19.97 8.34
N PRO A 738 29.07 -18.72 8.10
CA PRO A 738 29.78 -17.95 9.12
C PRO A 738 28.93 -17.75 10.37
N GLU A 739 27.66 -17.41 10.15
CA GLU A 739 26.62 -17.27 11.16
C GLU A 739 25.30 -17.82 10.58
N ASP A 740 24.42 -18.35 11.44
CA ASP A 740 23.12 -18.87 11.00
C ASP A 740 22.06 -17.75 10.95
N THR A 741 22.26 -16.81 10.02
CA THR A 741 21.35 -15.69 9.77
C THR A 741 20.49 -15.94 8.52
N PRO A 742 19.31 -15.31 8.40
CA PRO A 742 18.48 -15.41 7.20
C PRO A 742 19.23 -15.02 5.92
N ASP A 743 20.06 -13.97 5.96
CA ASP A 743 20.86 -13.52 4.81
C ASP A 743 21.86 -14.59 4.33
N TYR A 744 22.58 -15.24 5.24
CA TYR A 744 23.54 -16.29 4.89
C TYR A 744 22.85 -17.58 4.40
N ARG A 745 21.66 -17.90 4.91
CA ARG A 745 20.88 -19.07 4.47
C ARG A 745 20.50 -18.97 2.98
N ASN A 746 20.32 -17.77 2.44
CA ASN A 746 19.98 -17.56 1.02
C ASN A 746 21.05 -18.02 0.03
N TYR A 747 22.30 -18.16 0.45
CA TYR A 747 23.35 -18.73 -0.40
C TYR A 747 23.06 -20.20 -0.79
N ARG A 748 22.17 -20.88 -0.05
CA ARG A 748 21.66 -22.24 -0.40
C ARG A 748 20.64 -22.24 -1.53
N GLN A 749 20.03 -21.10 -1.85
CA GLN A 749 19.02 -21.00 -2.91
C GLN A 749 19.64 -20.93 -4.31
N LEU A 750 20.90 -20.52 -4.41
CA LEU A 750 21.71 -20.62 -5.62
C LEU A 750 22.25 -22.04 -5.75
N ARG A 751 21.75 -22.80 -6.73
CA ARG A 751 22.03 -24.25 -6.87
C ARG A 751 22.78 -24.56 -8.16
N LYS A 752 23.40 -25.74 -8.22
CA LYS A 752 24.11 -26.27 -9.40
C LYS A 752 25.26 -25.35 -9.86
N ILE A 753 26.13 -24.98 -8.92
CA ILE A 753 27.16 -23.98 -9.15
C ILE A 753 28.33 -24.58 -9.94
N GLU A 754 28.71 -23.90 -11.03
CA GLU A 754 29.94 -24.19 -11.78
C GLU A 754 31.02 -23.17 -11.40
N LYS A 755 32.18 -23.66 -10.94
CA LYS A 755 33.37 -22.85 -10.72
C LYS A 755 34.21 -22.88 -11.98
N LEU A 756 34.51 -21.72 -12.55
CA LEU A 756 35.29 -21.61 -13.78
C LEU A 756 36.75 -21.32 -13.49
N ALA A 757 37.65 -21.72 -14.38
CA ALA A 757 39.05 -21.31 -14.31
C ALA A 757 39.22 -19.79 -14.54
N ALA A 758 40.39 -19.24 -14.19
CA ALA A 758 40.68 -17.84 -14.45
C ALA A 758 40.62 -17.55 -15.97
N PRO A 759 39.91 -16.49 -16.40
CA PRO A 759 39.82 -16.14 -17.81
C PRO A 759 41.18 -15.65 -18.33
N ASN A 760 41.60 -16.16 -19.48
CA ASN A 760 42.78 -15.67 -20.22
C ASN A 760 42.41 -14.95 -21.52
N LYS A 761 41.10 -14.87 -21.83
CA LYS A 761 40.48 -14.22 -22.98
C LYS A 761 39.13 -13.64 -22.55
N PRO A 762 38.55 -12.70 -23.32
CA PRO A 762 37.15 -12.34 -23.18
C PRO A 762 36.27 -13.59 -23.26
N TRP A 763 35.23 -13.62 -22.43
CA TRP A 763 34.24 -14.68 -22.38
C TRP A 763 32.85 -14.06 -22.58
N ASP A 764 31.92 -14.86 -23.06
CA ASP A 764 30.57 -14.44 -23.38
C ASP A 764 29.57 -15.58 -23.15
N LEU A 765 28.32 -15.18 -22.98
CA LEU A 765 27.18 -16.04 -22.73
C LEU A 765 26.03 -15.60 -23.62
N THR A 766 25.40 -16.56 -24.30
CA THR A 766 24.15 -16.31 -25.02
C THR A 766 23.01 -16.98 -24.29
N TRP A 767 22.00 -16.19 -23.96
CA TRP A 767 20.77 -16.63 -23.33
C TRP A 767 19.62 -16.55 -24.32
N LYS A 768 18.70 -17.50 -24.23
CA LYS A 768 17.44 -17.49 -24.97
C LYS A 768 16.28 -17.34 -23.98
N ALA A 769 15.50 -16.29 -24.14
CA ALA A 769 14.29 -16.04 -23.38
C ALA A 769 13.04 -16.27 -24.25
N ASP A 770 11.96 -16.81 -23.68
CA ASP A 770 10.67 -16.88 -24.37
C ASP A 770 9.92 -15.55 -24.23
N TYR A 771 9.93 -14.75 -25.30
CA TYR A 771 9.22 -13.48 -25.39
C TYR A 771 7.72 -13.58 -25.06
N ALA A 772 7.09 -14.72 -25.33
CA ALA A 772 5.65 -14.91 -25.13
C ALA A 772 5.28 -15.37 -23.71
N ALA A 773 6.27 -15.59 -22.84
CA ALA A 773 6.03 -16.03 -21.46
C ALA A 773 5.12 -15.08 -20.68
N TYR A 774 5.24 -13.77 -20.90
CA TYR A 774 4.54 -12.72 -20.14
C TYR A 774 3.19 -12.29 -20.69
N ALA A 775 2.86 -12.75 -21.90
CA ALA A 775 1.61 -12.38 -22.54
C ALA A 775 0.40 -12.79 -21.69
N PRO A 776 -0.66 -11.96 -21.62
CA PRO A 776 -1.90 -12.33 -20.94
C PRO A 776 -2.40 -13.70 -21.39
N ARG A 777 -2.85 -14.51 -20.44
CA ARG A 777 -3.57 -15.77 -20.72
C ARG A 777 -5.07 -15.50 -20.66
N ASP A 778 -5.86 -16.15 -21.53
CA ASP A 778 -7.32 -15.99 -21.49
C ASP A 778 -7.86 -16.57 -20.17
N PRO A 779 -8.55 -15.76 -19.34
CA PRO A 779 -9.06 -16.21 -18.04
C PRO A 779 -10.14 -17.30 -18.16
N ASN A 780 -10.73 -17.49 -19.35
CA ASN A 780 -11.71 -18.53 -19.65
C ASN A 780 -11.07 -19.81 -20.21
N GLY A 781 -9.73 -19.91 -20.21
CA GLY A 781 -9.02 -21.14 -20.58
C GLY A 781 -8.97 -21.41 -22.09
N LYS A 782 -9.16 -20.39 -22.94
CA LYS A 782 -8.85 -20.56 -24.36
C LYS A 782 -7.36 -20.89 -24.54
N PRO A 783 -7.00 -21.70 -25.56
CA PRO A 783 -5.61 -21.96 -25.88
C PRO A 783 -4.84 -20.65 -26.02
N PHE A 784 -3.63 -20.62 -25.46
CA PHE A 784 -2.76 -19.46 -25.59
C PHE A 784 -2.40 -19.25 -27.06
N GLU A 785 -2.85 -18.14 -27.62
CA GLU A 785 -2.42 -17.67 -28.94
C GLU A 785 -1.19 -16.78 -28.75
N ARG A 786 -0.06 -17.16 -29.38
CA ARG A 786 1.16 -16.36 -29.30
C ARG A 786 0.89 -14.99 -29.94
N PRO A 787 0.96 -13.89 -29.19
CA PRO A 787 0.57 -12.58 -29.69
C PRO A 787 1.68 -11.88 -30.50
N LEU A 788 2.75 -12.58 -30.87
CA LEU A 788 3.96 -12.02 -31.47
C LEU A 788 4.20 -12.59 -32.87
N PRO A 789 4.59 -11.75 -33.86
CA PRO A 789 5.06 -12.22 -35.15
C PRO A 789 6.29 -13.13 -35.03
N ASP A 790 6.41 -14.11 -35.92
CA ASP A 790 7.63 -14.91 -36.05
C ASP A 790 8.83 -13.97 -36.35
N GLY A 791 9.86 -14.00 -35.49
CA GLY A 791 11.11 -13.24 -35.68
C GLY A 791 11.37 -12.12 -34.66
N VAL A 792 10.41 -11.74 -33.82
CA VAL A 792 10.67 -10.80 -32.70
C VAL A 792 11.72 -11.39 -31.76
N GLY A 793 12.80 -10.64 -31.49
CA GLY A 793 13.90 -11.08 -30.63
C GLY A 793 14.88 -12.07 -31.25
N GLN A 794 14.74 -12.42 -32.54
CA GLN A 794 15.79 -13.14 -33.26
C GLN A 794 16.86 -12.14 -33.69
N VAL A 795 18.10 -12.40 -33.27
CA VAL A 795 19.31 -11.70 -33.70
C VAL A 795 20.24 -12.68 -34.37
#